data_AF-A0A7V5M2V4-F1
#
_entry.id   AF-A0A7V5M2V4-F1
#
_cell.length_a   1.000
_cell.length_b   1.000
_cell.length_c   1.000
_cell.angle_alpha   90.00
_cell.angle_beta   90.00
_cell.angle_gamma   90.00
#
_symmetry.space_group_name_H-M   'P 1'
#
loop_
_entity.id
_entity.type
_entity.pdbx_description
1 polymer ?
#
loop_
_entity_poly.entity_id
_entity_poly.type
_entity_poly.pdbx_seq_one_letter_code
_entity_poly.pdbx_strand_id
1 'polypeptide(L)'
;MFGTEPAMLVSAAAFVAAPAGSASRLRQRSNRSGVQRHRESTSRAPRLARTRRGRAPRLPLSASLHEAGASRDPPNSVVSELGEAAGTVNFPEPSAVNHVRVPGALEAHRLEFKPQTGWLWRVWLAWKLVFVRVRLRRYTTITVDLEGPFPDSHAATFPAASSISLEDWKRICRNGAHDPRICAMYVKIGPLACGYARLQEARRYLDYFRQSGKPVIVYMAVASEREYYLALGADEIYMPPEGILSLRGMKVSASFLRGVLDKIGIEPQVKRIGAYKSAGDQLARRTMSDAQREVLTSLLEQQYEHLCSELSTRVGSEPDPAAVVHRILDDPPMTVAEWKALGFVDGISYENDLLDKLKMRFVGKAWGLSETSEKESSSSSADRRLRRLLVRPLRAVAAKRYRRVRPSVLGLPEGRRRGVTKIGVIRALGAIQTGRSSSNPLFSPSIGSDTLVEQLERAKNDRSLAAVILRVDSPGGSALASDLIWNSIRELAKRKPVIASMGDVAGSGGYYISMGCQAIVAEPLTLTGSIGVVTAKPSLQQLFERIGFRREVLSRGRYAELDVDFRPFTPEEDAYFTRSTERVYESFVRKAAESRGRQHHEFDRYAQGRVWSGTQALAVGLVDALGGFDRAVELCRERLELAADRPLRFMEVRPRSTGLLASLLENMGALLLEMGFGSLLQSLGANQIAEARLETALPDASMPRVDSVLAALLRFLNRME
;
A
#
# COMPACT_ATOMS: atom_id res chain seq x y z
N MET A 1 -31.15 -21.55 49.66
CA MET A 1 -32.37 -22.39 49.54
C MET A 1 -32.94 -22.10 48.16
N PHE A 2 -33.04 -22.97 47.15
CA PHE A 2 -32.81 -24.41 46.97
C PHE A 2 -32.59 -24.65 45.45
N GLY A 3 -31.71 -25.61 45.10
CA GLY A 3 -31.70 -26.41 43.85
C GLY A 3 -31.18 -25.70 42.59
N THR A 4 -30.34 -26.28 41.74
CA THR A 4 -29.94 -27.68 41.51
C THR A 4 -28.65 -27.71 40.66
N GLU A 5 -27.81 -28.70 40.85
CA GLU A 5 -26.74 -29.17 39.92
C GLU A 5 -27.13 -30.59 39.42
N PRO A 6 -26.46 -31.26 38.44
CA PRO A 6 -25.10 -31.00 37.91
C PRO A 6 -24.86 -31.16 36.38
N ALA A 7 -23.65 -30.73 35.98
CA ALA A 7 -22.71 -31.29 34.98
C ALA A 7 -23.06 -31.39 33.47
N MET A 8 -22.28 -30.67 32.65
CA MET A 8 -21.66 -31.27 31.45
C MET A 8 -20.29 -30.64 31.17
N LEU A 9 -19.24 -31.44 31.31
CA LEU A 9 -17.86 -31.22 30.86
C LEU A 9 -17.80 -31.24 29.34
N VAL A 10 -17.16 -30.23 28.71
CA VAL A 10 -16.53 -30.40 27.40
C VAL A 10 -15.14 -29.78 27.42
N SER A 11 -14.15 -30.67 27.50
CA SER A 11 -12.75 -30.43 27.21
C SER A 11 -12.57 -30.30 25.69
N ALA A 12 -11.83 -29.30 25.22
CA ALA A 12 -11.41 -29.19 23.82
C ALA A 12 -9.90 -28.94 23.76
N ALA A 13 -9.13 -30.00 24.01
CA ALA A 13 -7.78 -30.16 23.51
C ALA A 13 -7.86 -30.79 22.10
N ALA A 14 -7.33 -30.13 21.08
CA ALA A 14 -7.22 -30.70 19.74
C ALA A 14 -5.76 -30.61 19.25
N PHE A 15 -5.04 -31.70 19.51
CA PHE A 15 -3.81 -32.08 18.82
C PHE A 15 -4.14 -32.50 17.38
N VAL A 16 -3.44 -31.95 16.39
CA VAL A 16 -3.52 -32.42 14.99
C VAL A 16 -2.50 -33.53 14.77
N ALA A 17 -2.97 -34.77 14.74
CA ALA A 17 -2.25 -35.91 14.18
C ALA A 17 -2.66 -36.10 12.71
N ALA A 18 -1.68 -36.23 11.83
CA ALA A 18 -1.87 -36.56 10.42
C ALA A 18 -2.41 -37.99 10.23
N PRO A 19 -3.25 -38.27 9.21
CA PRO A 19 -3.53 -39.64 8.81
C PRO A 19 -2.71 -40.03 7.57
N ALA A 20 -1.86 -41.04 7.75
CA ALA A 20 -1.46 -41.96 6.70
C ALA A 20 -2.66 -42.82 6.28
N GLY A 21 -2.71 -43.18 4.99
CA GLY A 21 -3.86 -43.79 4.36
C GLY A 21 -4.14 -45.24 4.72
N SER A 22 -5.31 -45.72 4.30
CA SER A 22 -5.50 -47.10 3.87
C SER A 22 -6.68 -47.21 2.89
N ALA A 23 -6.52 -48.14 1.97
CA ALA A 23 -7.38 -48.39 0.82
C ALA A 23 -8.62 -49.22 1.19
N SER A 24 -9.69 -49.06 0.41
CA SER A 24 -10.32 -50.13 -0.41
C SER A 24 -11.81 -49.87 -0.65
N ARG A 25 -12.22 -49.88 -1.92
CA ARG A 25 -13.26 -50.79 -2.47
C ARG A 25 -13.47 -50.54 -3.97
N LEU A 26 -13.05 -51.55 -4.72
CA LEU A 26 -13.62 -52.11 -5.95
C LEU A 26 -14.72 -51.32 -6.68
N ARG A 27 -14.46 -51.03 -7.97
CA ARG A 27 -15.36 -51.40 -9.06
C ARG A 27 -14.57 -51.88 -10.27
N GLN A 28 -14.90 -53.10 -10.69
CA GLN A 28 -14.43 -53.77 -11.90
C GLN A 28 -14.78 -52.96 -13.14
N ARG A 29 -13.85 -52.90 -14.11
CA ARG A 29 -14.17 -53.13 -15.52
C ARG A 29 -12.91 -53.56 -16.27
N SER A 30 -13.07 -54.68 -16.95
CA SER A 30 -12.13 -55.40 -17.79
C SER A 30 -11.61 -54.58 -18.98
N ASN A 31 -10.32 -54.70 -19.28
CA ASN A 31 -9.91 -55.27 -20.57
C ASN A 31 -8.44 -55.70 -20.60
N ARG A 32 -8.27 -56.91 -21.16
CA ARG A 32 -7.08 -57.57 -21.74
C ARG A 32 -6.25 -56.59 -22.62
N SER A 33 -4.96 -56.71 -22.92
CA SER A 33 -3.97 -57.81 -22.95
C SER A 33 -2.65 -57.24 -23.53
N GLY A 34 -1.51 -57.90 -23.29
CA GLY A 34 -0.35 -57.89 -24.19
C GLY A 34 0.80 -56.94 -23.79
N VAL A 35 1.86 -57.39 -23.08
CA VAL A 35 3.02 -58.21 -23.51
C VAL A 35 4.24 -57.38 -24.00
N GLN A 36 5.30 -57.45 -23.18
CA GLN A 36 6.75 -57.51 -23.44
C GLN A 36 7.52 -56.42 -24.22
N ARG A 37 8.62 -55.92 -23.62
CA ARG A 37 10.06 -56.20 -23.88
C ARG A 37 10.93 -55.05 -23.31
N HIS A 38 11.75 -55.28 -22.29
CA HIS A 38 13.20 -55.60 -22.29
C HIS A 38 14.19 -54.50 -22.73
N ARG A 39 15.07 -54.06 -21.79
CA ARG A 39 16.56 -53.96 -21.82
C ARG A 39 17.05 -52.90 -20.81
N GLU A 40 17.76 -53.29 -19.73
CA GLU A 40 19.24 -53.39 -19.59
C GLU A 40 19.95 -52.05 -19.82
N SER A 41 20.42 -51.33 -18.78
CA SER A 41 21.62 -51.51 -17.93
C SER A 41 22.94 -51.09 -18.59
N THR A 42 23.65 -50.15 -17.95
CA THR A 42 25.13 -49.98 -17.80
C THR A 42 25.39 -48.49 -17.48
N SER A 43 25.77 -48.06 -16.28
CA SER A 43 26.97 -48.26 -15.45
C SER A 43 28.12 -47.29 -15.72
N ARG A 44 28.43 -46.51 -14.67
CA ARG A 44 29.74 -46.14 -14.11
C ARG A 44 30.58 -45.00 -14.73
N ALA A 45 30.99 -44.14 -13.79
CA ALA A 45 32.01 -43.11 -13.80
C ALA A 45 33.44 -43.62 -14.02
N PRO A 46 34.42 -42.70 -14.05
CA PRO A 46 35.60 -42.85 -13.18
C PRO A 46 36.12 -41.56 -12.52
N ARG A 47 37.12 -41.76 -11.66
CA ARG A 47 37.78 -40.89 -10.66
C ARG A 47 39.16 -40.38 -11.13
N LEU A 48 39.58 -39.28 -10.49
CA LEU A 48 40.92 -38.91 -9.93
C LEU A 48 42.14 -38.59 -10.82
N ALA A 49 42.77 -37.45 -10.53
CA ALA A 49 44.11 -37.24 -9.91
C ALA A 49 44.68 -35.84 -10.31
N ARG A 50 45.70 -35.18 -9.73
CA ARG A 50 46.36 -34.99 -8.41
C ARG A 50 47.66 -34.20 -8.72
N THR A 51 48.08 -33.20 -7.91
CA THR A 51 49.49 -32.70 -7.63
C THR A 51 49.46 -31.22 -7.17
N ARG A 52 50.42 -30.58 -6.45
CA ARG A 52 51.35 -30.84 -5.32
C ARG A 52 52.10 -29.49 -5.03
N ARG A 53 52.35 -29.16 -3.74
CA ARG A 53 53.46 -28.34 -3.12
C ARG A 53 53.61 -26.80 -3.31
N GLY A 54 53.82 -26.08 -2.19
CA GLY A 54 55.00 -25.21 -2.01
C GLY A 54 54.92 -23.87 -1.21
N ARG A 55 55.44 -23.88 0.04
CA ARG A 55 56.23 -22.83 0.79
C ARG A 55 55.65 -21.47 1.27
N ALA A 56 56.07 -21.13 2.50
CA ALA A 56 56.02 -19.82 3.18
C ALA A 56 57.46 -19.34 3.55
N PRO A 57 57.67 -18.03 3.85
CA PRO A 57 58.50 -17.59 4.99
C PRO A 57 57.88 -16.37 5.74
N ARG A 58 57.85 -16.34 7.09
CA ARG A 58 58.80 -15.81 8.11
C ARG A 58 59.10 -14.29 8.09
N LEU A 59 58.84 -13.68 9.26
CA LEU A 59 59.09 -12.31 9.75
C LEU A 59 60.58 -11.88 9.76
N PRO A 60 60.85 -10.59 10.02
CA PRO A 60 61.68 -10.29 11.20
C PRO A 60 61.15 -9.16 12.11
N LEU A 61 61.53 -9.27 13.38
CA LEU A 61 61.47 -8.29 14.46
C LEU A 61 62.57 -7.24 14.32
N SER A 62 62.32 -6.01 14.78
CA SER A 62 63.35 -5.16 15.40
C SER A 62 62.72 -4.22 16.43
N ALA A 63 63.38 -4.14 17.58
CA ALA A 63 63.00 -3.45 18.79
C ALA A 63 63.47 -1.98 18.83
N SER A 64 62.85 -1.16 19.68
CA SER A 64 63.55 -0.23 20.57
C SER A 64 62.60 0.34 21.64
N LEU A 65 63.05 0.22 22.89
CA LEU A 65 62.49 0.76 24.12
C LEU A 65 62.74 2.28 24.25
N HIS A 66 61.83 2.98 24.94
CA HIS A 66 62.22 3.98 25.94
C HIS A 66 61.16 4.11 27.05
N GLU A 67 61.65 3.90 28.28
CA GLU A 67 61.18 4.31 29.62
C GLU A 67 60.70 5.78 29.71
N ALA A 68 59.98 6.30 30.72
CA ALA A 68 59.48 5.85 32.02
C ALA A 68 58.48 6.91 32.55
N GLY A 69 57.70 6.55 33.57
CA GLY A 69 56.99 7.53 34.40
C GLY A 69 55.91 6.89 35.29
N ALA A 70 56.27 6.54 36.52
CA ALA A 70 55.41 5.92 37.53
C ALA A 70 55.12 6.86 38.71
N SER A 71 53.91 6.77 39.29
CA SER A 71 53.64 6.95 40.74
C SER A 71 52.25 6.35 41.07
N ARG A 72 52.17 5.23 41.83
CA ARG A 72 51.86 5.10 43.29
C ARG A 72 50.43 5.58 43.63
N ASP A 73 49.48 4.82 44.22
CA ASP A 73 49.53 3.93 45.40
C ASP A 73 48.15 3.16 45.60
N PRO A 74 47.86 2.32 46.64
CA PRO A 74 47.52 0.89 46.48
C PRO A 74 46.15 0.43 47.11
N PRO A 75 45.97 -0.80 47.69
CA PRO A 75 45.09 -1.87 47.18
C PRO A 75 43.89 -2.24 48.08
N ASN A 76 42.90 -2.96 47.52
CA ASN A 76 41.92 -3.89 48.14
C ASN A 76 40.75 -4.04 47.13
N SER A 77 40.09 -5.17 46.90
CA SER A 77 40.05 -6.50 47.51
C SER A 77 39.33 -7.41 46.49
N VAL A 78 39.79 -8.66 46.40
CA VAL A 78 39.12 -9.76 45.68
C VAL A 78 37.80 -10.11 46.37
N VAL A 79 36.83 -10.61 45.58
CA VAL A 79 35.44 -11.10 45.87
C VAL A 79 34.43 -10.11 45.25
N SER A 80 33.66 -10.40 44.20
CA SER A 80 33.09 -11.66 43.70
C SER A 80 32.93 -11.64 42.18
N GLU A 81 33.48 -12.64 41.50
CA GLU A 81 33.09 -13.01 40.14
C GLU A 81 31.67 -13.59 40.18
N LEU A 82 30.72 -12.92 39.51
CA LEU A 82 29.48 -13.40 38.88
C LEU A 82 28.48 -12.24 38.78
N GLY A 83 28.80 -11.26 37.94
CA GLY A 83 27.92 -10.14 37.60
C GLY A 83 28.54 -9.42 36.41
N GLU A 84 27.73 -9.08 35.42
CA GLU A 84 28.11 -8.44 34.14
C GLU A 84 28.59 -9.38 33.02
N ALA A 85 27.65 -10.19 32.53
CA ALA A 85 27.60 -10.57 31.13
C ALA A 85 26.18 -10.34 30.57
N ALA A 86 25.63 -9.15 30.82
CA ALA A 86 24.53 -8.63 30.00
C ALA A 86 25.18 -7.87 28.85
N GLY A 87 25.54 -8.60 27.79
CA GLY A 87 26.03 -8.00 26.56
C GLY A 87 24.94 -7.13 25.94
N THR A 88 24.92 -5.85 26.26
CA THR A 88 24.40 -4.83 25.37
C THR A 88 25.24 -4.91 24.11
N VAL A 89 24.67 -5.47 23.04
CA VAL A 89 25.25 -5.32 21.71
C VAL A 89 25.20 -3.82 21.40
N ASN A 90 26.33 -3.15 21.56
CA ASN A 90 26.53 -1.79 21.06
C ASN A 90 26.44 -1.86 19.54
N PHE A 91 25.25 -1.55 19.02
CA PHE A 91 25.11 -1.19 17.62
C PHE A 91 25.94 0.09 17.40
N PRO A 92 26.67 0.20 16.28
CA PRO A 92 27.35 1.45 15.95
C PRO A 92 26.32 2.59 16.01
N GLU A 93 26.70 3.73 16.58
CA GLU A 93 25.88 4.95 16.51
C GLU A 93 25.41 5.14 15.05
N PRO A 94 24.15 5.55 14.81
CA PRO A 94 23.59 5.68 13.47
C PRO A 94 24.45 6.65 12.64
N SER A 95 25.42 6.09 11.92
CA SER A 95 26.37 6.86 11.14
C SER A 95 25.70 7.27 9.83
N ALA A 96 25.37 8.56 9.74
CA ALA A 96 25.50 9.38 8.53
C ALA A 96 24.65 9.02 7.29
N VAL A 97 23.40 8.59 7.44
CA VAL A 97 22.41 8.65 6.33
C VAL A 97 21.24 9.55 6.73
N ASN A 98 21.54 10.67 7.39
CA ASN A 98 20.54 11.54 8.00
C ASN A 98 19.84 12.43 6.97
N HIS A 99 20.45 12.65 5.80
CA HIS A 99 19.85 13.35 4.69
C HIS A 99 20.27 12.70 3.38
N VAL A 100 19.48 11.74 2.90
CA VAL A 100 19.53 11.39 1.48
C VAL A 100 18.95 12.60 0.72
N ARG A 101 19.82 13.56 0.39
CA ARG A 101 19.46 14.65 -0.53
C ARG A 101 19.09 14.00 -1.85
N VAL A 102 17.80 13.98 -2.13
CA VAL A 102 17.31 13.56 -3.43
C VAL A 102 17.67 14.70 -4.40
N PRO A 103 18.40 14.44 -5.50
CA PRO A 103 18.54 15.41 -6.57
C PRO A 103 17.17 15.87 -7.06
N GLY A 104 17.03 17.14 -7.45
CA GLY A 104 15.76 17.75 -7.85
C GLY A 104 14.93 16.89 -8.82
N ALA A 105 13.59 17.02 -8.70
CA ALA A 105 12.56 16.38 -9.53
C ALA A 105 13.01 15.11 -10.27
N LEU A 106 13.28 14.02 -9.53
CA LEU A 106 13.35 12.70 -10.14
C LEU A 106 11.99 12.43 -10.81
N GLU A 107 11.96 12.55 -12.14
CA GLU A 107 10.70 12.49 -12.87
C GLU A 107 10.10 11.09 -12.72
N ALA A 108 8.97 11.02 -12.00
CA ALA A 108 8.13 9.84 -12.03
C ALA A 108 7.69 9.57 -13.48
N HIS A 109 7.51 8.29 -13.83
CA HIS A 109 7.04 7.88 -15.15
C HIS A 109 5.85 8.74 -15.64
N ARG A 110 6.01 9.41 -16.79
CA ARG A 110 4.95 10.19 -17.45
C ARG A 110 4.21 9.36 -18.50
N LEU A 111 2.89 9.58 -18.63
CA LEU A 111 2.08 8.98 -19.68
C LEU A 111 1.98 9.95 -20.87
N GLU A 112 2.30 9.47 -22.07
CA GLU A 112 2.24 10.25 -23.31
C GLU A 112 0.96 9.93 -24.11
N PHE A 113 0.15 10.96 -24.39
CA PHE A 113 -1.01 10.81 -25.27
C PHE A 113 -0.59 10.84 -26.74
N LYS A 114 -0.85 9.74 -27.45
CA LYS A 114 -0.65 9.65 -28.90
C LYS A 114 -1.99 9.67 -29.63
N PRO A 115 -2.31 10.72 -30.41
CA PRO A 115 -3.55 10.78 -31.15
C PRO A 115 -3.57 9.71 -32.25
N GLN A 116 -4.69 9.01 -32.39
CA GLN A 116 -4.89 8.12 -33.53
C GLN A 116 -5.43 8.91 -34.72
N THR A 117 -4.59 9.11 -35.72
CA THR A 117 -4.87 9.94 -36.91
C THR A 117 -5.13 9.06 -38.15
N GLY A 118 -5.77 9.64 -39.18
CA GLY A 118 -6.05 8.96 -40.45
C GLY A 118 -7.54 8.83 -40.79
N TRP A 119 -7.88 8.99 -42.07
CA TRP A 119 -9.28 8.98 -42.52
C TRP A 119 -9.92 7.59 -42.37
N LEU A 120 -9.20 6.52 -42.74
CA LEU A 120 -9.62 5.12 -42.56
C LEU A 120 -9.91 4.80 -41.09
N TRP A 121 -9.06 5.30 -40.19
CA TRP A 121 -9.25 5.18 -38.75
C TRP A 121 -10.54 5.83 -38.28
N ARG A 122 -10.79 7.07 -38.71
CA ARG A 122 -12.00 7.82 -38.34
C ARG A 122 -13.29 7.15 -38.82
N VAL A 123 -13.28 6.60 -40.04
CA VAL A 123 -14.41 5.83 -40.59
C VAL A 123 -14.62 4.54 -39.80
N TRP A 124 -13.55 3.80 -39.52
CA TRP A 124 -13.59 2.58 -38.70
C TRP A 124 -14.15 2.85 -37.29
N LEU A 125 -13.67 3.92 -36.65
CA LEU A 125 -14.10 4.32 -35.31
C LEU A 125 -15.59 4.72 -35.32
N ALA A 126 -16.03 5.52 -36.30
CA ALA A 126 -17.43 5.90 -36.44
C ALA A 126 -18.35 4.67 -36.55
N TRP A 127 -17.94 3.65 -37.33
CA TRP A 127 -18.66 2.37 -37.43
C TRP A 127 -18.66 1.59 -36.12
N LYS A 128 -17.52 1.48 -35.43
CA LYS A 128 -17.43 0.79 -34.12
C LYS A 128 -18.29 1.44 -33.04
N LEU A 129 -18.38 2.77 -33.05
CA LEU A 129 -19.16 3.53 -32.07
C LEU A 129 -20.67 3.20 -32.13
N VAL A 130 -21.19 2.70 -33.25
CA VAL A 130 -22.58 2.23 -33.40
C VAL A 130 -22.88 1.05 -32.47
N PHE A 131 -21.89 0.20 -32.20
CA PHE A 131 -22.02 -0.99 -31.35
C PHE A 131 -21.77 -0.72 -29.86
N VAL A 132 -21.55 0.54 -29.47
CA VAL A 132 -21.36 0.90 -28.05
C VAL A 132 -22.70 0.77 -27.32
N ARG A 133 -22.76 -0.12 -26.34
CA ARG A 133 -23.96 -0.30 -25.49
C ARG A 133 -24.34 0.97 -24.71
N VAL A 134 -23.34 1.77 -24.35
CA VAL A 134 -23.56 3.10 -23.75
C VAL A 134 -23.83 4.10 -24.88
N ARG A 135 -25.10 4.43 -25.09
CA ARG A 135 -25.52 5.45 -26.06
C ARG A 135 -25.03 6.83 -25.59
N LEU A 136 -24.04 7.38 -26.29
CA LEU A 136 -23.49 8.72 -26.07
C LEU A 136 -23.70 9.57 -27.31
N ARG A 137 -23.94 10.87 -27.11
CA ARG A 137 -24.05 11.87 -28.18
C ARG A 137 -22.74 12.66 -28.25
N ARG A 138 -22.49 13.36 -29.36
CA ARG A 138 -21.39 14.34 -29.42
C ARG A 138 -21.59 15.44 -28.37
N TYR A 139 -20.47 15.97 -27.90
CA TYR A 139 -20.40 16.98 -26.84
C TYR A 139 -20.97 16.46 -25.51
N THR A 140 -20.58 15.23 -25.14
CA THR A 140 -20.88 14.67 -23.83
C THR A 140 -19.74 14.98 -22.85
N THR A 141 -20.07 15.43 -21.64
CA THR A 141 -19.12 15.61 -20.53
C THR A 141 -19.12 14.36 -19.64
N ILE A 142 -17.96 13.85 -19.27
CA ILE A 142 -17.87 12.81 -18.24
C ILE A 142 -18.01 13.48 -16.88
N THR A 143 -18.94 13.03 -16.04
CA THR A 143 -19.07 13.54 -14.65
C THR A 143 -18.54 12.51 -13.68
N VAL A 144 -17.69 12.94 -12.76
CA VAL A 144 -17.02 12.11 -11.76
C VAL A 144 -17.26 12.70 -10.39
N ASP A 145 -17.75 11.89 -9.45
CA ASP A 145 -17.81 12.24 -8.03
C ASP A 145 -16.75 11.40 -7.30
N LEU A 146 -15.76 12.06 -6.71
CA LEU A 146 -14.70 11.46 -5.91
C LEU A 146 -14.82 11.93 -4.46
N GLU A 147 -15.16 11.00 -3.57
CA GLU A 147 -15.27 11.25 -2.14
C GLU A 147 -15.03 9.93 -1.40
N GLY A 148 -14.41 10.02 -0.22
CA GLY A 148 -14.12 8.89 0.64
C GLY A 148 -12.98 8.02 0.12
N PRO A 149 -13.03 6.69 0.34
CA PRO A 149 -11.97 5.78 -0.06
C PRO A 149 -11.78 5.72 -1.58
N PHE A 150 -10.53 5.77 -2.03
CA PHE A 150 -10.13 5.58 -3.43
C PHE A 150 -9.38 4.25 -3.61
N PRO A 151 -10.08 3.10 -3.71
CA PRO A 151 -9.47 1.78 -3.70
C PRO A 151 -8.77 1.46 -5.03
N ASP A 152 -7.75 0.62 -4.99
CA ASP A 152 -7.00 0.19 -6.17
C ASP A 152 -7.84 -0.56 -7.22
N SER A 153 -8.86 -1.31 -6.77
CA SER A 153 -9.75 -2.11 -7.62
C SER A 153 -11.14 -2.26 -7.01
N HIS A 154 -12.11 -2.73 -7.80
CA HIS A 154 -13.42 -3.11 -7.26
C HIS A 154 -13.28 -4.28 -6.30
N ALA A 155 -13.68 -4.09 -5.04
CA ALA A 155 -13.94 -5.20 -4.15
C ALA A 155 -15.07 -6.04 -4.77
N ALA A 156 -14.77 -7.30 -5.12
CA ALA A 156 -15.72 -8.19 -5.78
C ALA A 156 -16.88 -8.63 -4.87
N THR A 157 -16.86 -8.27 -3.59
CA THR A 157 -17.65 -8.95 -2.56
C THR A 157 -18.82 -8.13 -2.02
N PHE A 158 -18.86 -6.80 -2.17
CA PHE A 158 -19.98 -6.00 -1.63
C PHE A 158 -20.44 -4.82 -2.50
N PRO A 159 -21.75 -4.56 -2.62
CA PRO A 159 -22.29 -3.44 -3.41
C PRO A 159 -22.14 -2.06 -2.76
N ALA A 160 -21.54 -1.97 -1.56
CA ALA A 160 -21.66 -0.79 -0.69
C ALA A 160 -20.61 0.31 -0.92
N ALA A 161 -19.48 0.04 -1.58
CA ALA A 161 -18.57 1.10 -1.98
C ALA A 161 -19.00 1.64 -3.35
N SER A 162 -19.84 2.66 -3.32
CA SER A 162 -20.25 3.39 -4.53
C SER A 162 -19.13 4.29 -5.07
N SER A 163 -17.89 4.20 -4.57
CA SER A 163 -16.76 5.01 -5.05
C SER A 163 -16.11 4.43 -6.31
N ILE A 164 -15.51 5.31 -7.11
CA ILE A 164 -14.73 4.95 -8.29
C ILE A 164 -13.39 4.39 -7.81
N SER A 165 -12.96 3.24 -8.34
CA SER A 165 -11.62 2.70 -8.04
C SER A 165 -10.55 3.35 -8.91
N LEU A 166 -9.29 3.27 -8.50
CA LEU A 166 -8.17 3.76 -9.30
C LEU A 166 -8.14 3.05 -10.66
N GLU A 167 -8.42 1.74 -10.74
CA GLU A 167 -8.57 1.04 -12.03
C GLU A 167 -9.69 1.62 -12.92
N ASP A 168 -10.84 1.99 -12.33
CA ASP A 168 -11.89 2.68 -13.07
C ASP A 168 -11.44 4.05 -13.57
N TRP A 169 -10.75 4.81 -12.71
CA TRP A 169 -10.20 6.13 -13.04
C TRP A 169 -9.26 6.07 -14.24
N LYS A 170 -8.27 5.17 -14.19
CA LYS A 170 -7.34 4.92 -15.32
C LYS A 170 -8.11 4.63 -16.60
N ARG A 171 -9.11 3.75 -16.53
CA ARG A 171 -9.93 3.36 -17.68
C ARG A 171 -10.76 4.53 -18.22
N ILE A 172 -11.38 5.32 -17.34
CA ILE A 172 -12.22 6.46 -17.70
C ILE A 172 -11.37 7.54 -18.38
N CYS A 173 -10.22 7.91 -17.82
CA CYS A 173 -9.33 8.91 -18.41
C CYS A 173 -8.79 8.46 -19.76
N ARG A 174 -8.27 7.22 -19.86
CA ARG A 174 -7.78 6.69 -21.15
C ARG A 174 -8.87 6.65 -22.21
N ASN A 175 -10.02 6.07 -21.91
CA ASN A 175 -11.12 5.99 -22.87
C ASN A 175 -11.63 7.38 -23.24
N GLY A 176 -11.83 8.24 -22.24
CA GLY A 176 -12.31 9.60 -22.42
C GLY A 176 -11.39 10.43 -23.34
N ALA A 177 -10.07 10.26 -23.24
CA ALA A 177 -9.10 10.92 -24.11
C ALA A 177 -9.29 10.55 -25.60
N HIS A 178 -9.57 9.27 -25.88
CA HIS A 178 -9.72 8.75 -27.26
C HIS A 178 -11.16 8.79 -27.80
N ASP A 179 -12.18 9.01 -26.95
CA ASP A 179 -13.58 9.01 -27.38
C ASP A 179 -13.98 10.36 -28.00
N PRO A 180 -14.27 10.46 -29.32
CA PRO A 180 -14.60 11.72 -29.99
C PRO A 180 -15.98 12.26 -29.60
N ARG A 181 -16.79 11.49 -28.87
CA ARG A 181 -18.09 11.94 -28.35
C ARG A 181 -17.92 12.76 -27.06
N ILE A 182 -16.80 12.57 -26.37
CA ILE A 182 -16.47 13.28 -25.13
C ILE A 182 -15.80 14.61 -25.46
N CYS A 183 -16.29 15.69 -24.86
CA CYS A 183 -15.71 17.03 -25.03
C CYS A 183 -14.97 17.55 -23.79
N ALA A 184 -15.31 17.07 -22.59
CA ALA A 184 -14.72 17.52 -21.33
C ALA A 184 -14.90 16.48 -20.22
N MET A 185 -14.18 16.65 -19.12
CA MET A 185 -14.40 15.95 -17.86
C MET A 185 -14.73 16.96 -16.76
N TYR A 186 -15.81 16.69 -16.02
CA TYR A 186 -16.18 17.41 -14.81
C TYR A 186 -15.93 16.48 -13.61
N VAL A 187 -15.14 16.94 -12.65
CA VAL A 187 -14.73 16.17 -11.47
C VAL A 187 -15.11 16.93 -10.21
N LYS A 188 -16.11 16.43 -9.50
CA LYS A 188 -16.43 16.88 -8.15
C LYS A 188 -15.53 16.14 -7.17
N ILE A 189 -14.71 16.88 -6.43
CA ILE A 189 -13.81 16.32 -5.42
C ILE A 189 -14.33 16.75 -4.04
N GLY A 190 -14.65 15.76 -3.21
CA GLY A 190 -14.87 15.92 -1.78
C GLY A 190 -13.72 15.28 -0.99
N PRO A 191 -13.81 15.22 0.35
CA PRO A 191 -12.76 14.67 1.21
C PRO A 191 -12.35 13.24 0.80
N LEU A 192 -11.04 13.00 0.64
CA LEU A 192 -10.47 11.75 0.18
C LEU A 192 -9.74 10.99 1.30
N ALA A 193 -10.02 9.69 1.39
CA ALA A 193 -9.39 8.76 2.32
C ALA A 193 -8.43 7.82 1.56
N CYS A 194 -7.33 8.37 1.04
CA CYS A 194 -6.27 7.61 0.37
C CYS A 194 -4.89 8.27 0.55
N GLY A 195 -3.82 7.52 0.31
CA GLY A 195 -2.46 8.06 0.35
C GLY A 195 -2.07 8.78 -0.94
N TYR A 196 -0.95 9.50 -0.86
CA TYR A 196 -0.49 10.36 -1.94
C TYR A 196 0.07 9.59 -3.14
N ALA A 197 0.55 8.36 -2.96
CA ALA A 197 0.98 7.52 -4.08
C ALA A 197 -0.19 7.25 -5.04
N ARG A 198 -1.39 6.93 -4.52
CA ARG A 198 -2.59 6.80 -5.37
C ARG A 198 -2.99 8.12 -6.03
N LEU A 199 -2.87 9.25 -5.34
CA LEU A 199 -3.15 10.56 -5.92
C LEU A 199 -2.17 10.93 -7.03
N GLN A 200 -0.88 10.64 -6.85
CA GLN A 200 0.16 10.77 -7.87
C GLN A 200 -0.18 9.96 -9.11
N GLU A 201 -0.57 8.69 -8.92
CA GLU A 201 -1.00 7.85 -10.02
C GLU A 201 -2.26 8.40 -10.70
N ALA A 202 -3.25 8.86 -9.93
CA ALA A 202 -4.49 9.44 -10.46
C ALA A 202 -4.25 10.72 -11.27
N ARG A 203 -3.38 11.61 -10.79
CA ARG A 203 -3.06 12.88 -11.45
C ARG A 203 -2.37 12.67 -12.80
N ARG A 204 -1.47 11.70 -12.91
CA ARG A 204 -0.89 11.33 -14.22
C ARG A 204 -1.93 10.95 -15.27
N TYR A 205 -3.04 10.34 -14.85
CA TYR A 205 -4.14 10.01 -15.75
C TYR A 205 -5.03 11.19 -16.09
N LEU A 206 -5.16 12.20 -15.21
CA LEU A 206 -5.75 13.49 -15.57
C LEU A 206 -4.90 14.19 -16.62
N ASP A 207 -3.58 14.24 -16.40
CA ASP A 207 -2.65 14.85 -17.34
C ASP A 207 -2.73 14.16 -18.71
N TYR A 208 -2.80 12.82 -18.74
CA TYR A 208 -3.02 12.06 -19.97
C TYR A 208 -4.32 12.44 -20.69
N PHE A 209 -5.42 12.65 -19.95
CA PHE A 209 -6.68 13.10 -20.54
C PHE A 209 -6.57 14.52 -21.09
N ARG A 210 -5.91 15.43 -20.36
CA ARG A 210 -5.71 16.83 -20.76
C ARG A 210 -4.87 16.97 -22.02
N GLN A 211 -3.83 16.15 -22.18
CA GLN A 211 -3.02 16.10 -23.40
C GLN A 211 -3.84 15.78 -24.66
N SER A 212 -5.06 15.24 -24.54
CA SER A 212 -5.98 15.07 -25.68
C SER A 212 -6.67 16.36 -26.16
N GLY A 213 -6.42 17.50 -25.49
CA GLY A 213 -7.02 18.81 -25.76
C GLY A 213 -8.43 18.99 -25.17
N LYS A 214 -8.89 18.04 -24.35
CA LYS A 214 -10.19 18.09 -23.68
C LYS A 214 -10.02 18.64 -22.26
N PRO A 215 -10.73 19.71 -21.87
CA PRO A 215 -10.57 20.31 -20.56
C PRO A 215 -11.09 19.41 -19.44
N VAL A 216 -10.40 19.48 -18.30
CA VAL A 216 -10.80 18.94 -17.00
C VAL A 216 -11.21 20.10 -16.12
N ILE A 217 -12.47 20.11 -15.69
CA ILE A 217 -13.05 21.10 -14.80
C ILE A 217 -13.30 20.44 -13.45
N VAL A 218 -12.70 20.97 -12.39
CA VAL A 218 -12.86 20.51 -11.02
C VAL A 218 -13.82 21.42 -10.27
N TYR A 219 -14.68 20.83 -9.46
CA TYR A 219 -15.50 21.53 -8.49
C TYR A 219 -15.22 20.99 -7.08
N MET A 220 -14.96 21.88 -6.13
CA MET A 220 -14.72 21.55 -4.73
C MET A 220 -15.52 22.49 -3.84
N ALA A 221 -16.36 21.93 -2.97
CA ALA A 221 -17.04 22.70 -1.93
C ALA A 221 -16.21 22.76 -0.65
N VAL A 222 -15.53 21.66 -0.33
CA VAL A 222 -14.63 21.51 0.81
C VAL A 222 -13.41 20.75 0.32
N ALA A 223 -12.22 21.31 0.52
CA ALA A 223 -10.96 20.73 0.11
C ALA A 223 -9.85 21.04 1.13
N SER A 224 -8.95 20.07 1.29
CA SER A 224 -7.68 20.22 1.98
C SER A 224 -6.53 19.98 1.00
N GLU A 225 -5.31 19.84 1.52
CA GLU A 225 -4.09 19.64 0.73
C GLU A 225 -4.20 18.45 -0.23
N ARG A 226 -4.86 17.34 0.16
CA ARG A 226 -5.03 16.14 -0.67
C ARG A 226 -5.93 16.37 -1.87
N GLU A 227 -7.12 16.93 -1.62
CA GLU A 227 -8.10 17.21 -2.68
C GLU A 227 -7.54 18.25 -3.64
N TYR A 228 -6.91 19.29 -3.09
CA TYR A 228 -6.27 20.33 -3.87
C TYR A 228 -5.09 19.77 -4.69
N TYR A 229 -4.27 18.88 -4.13
CA TYR A 229 -3.19 18.21 -4.87
C TYR A 229 -3.67 17.47 -6.12
N LEU A 230 -4.83 16.80 -6.06
CA LEU A 230 -5.44 16.18 -7.24
C LEU A 230 -6.00 17.25 -8.20
N ALA A 231 -6.63 18.30 -7.66
CA ALA A 231 -7.21 19.39 -8.43
C ALA A 231 -6.18 20.21 -9.21
N LEU A 232 -4.93 20.29 -8.73
CA LEU A 232 -3.80 20.88 -9.47
C LEU A 232 -3.58 20.24 -10.85
N GLY A 233 -4.03 18.99 -11.04
CA GLY A 233 -4.03 18.32 -12.34
C GLY A 233 -5.10 18.82 -13.32
N ALA A 234 -6.01 19.70 -12.94
CA ALA A 234 -7.13 20.18 -13.77
C ALA A 234 -6.83 21.49 -14.51
N ASP A 235 -7.61 21.77 -15.57
CA ASP A 235 -7.51 23.03 -16.31
C ASP A 235 -8.16 24.18 -15.57
N GLU A 236 -9.29 23.92 -14.89
CA GLU A 236 -10.07 24.91 -14.18
C GLU A 236 -10.58 24.34 -12.84
N ILE A 237 -10.42 25.09 -11.75
CA ILE A 237 -10.90 24.78 -10.41
C ILE A 237 -11.98 25.81 -10.03
N TYR A 238 -13.15 25.30 -9.68
CA TYR A 238 -14.27 26.10 -9.21
C TYR A 238 -14.65 25.75 -7.77
N MET A 239 -15.07 26.77 -7.02
CA MET A 239 -15.60 26.63 -5.67
C MET A 239 -16.85 27.51 -5.48
N PRO A 240 -17.79 27.14 -4.60
CA PRO A 240 -18.88 28.03 -4.20
C PRO A 240 -18.33 29.22 -3.39
N PRO A 241 -19.07 30.34 -3.27
CA PRO A 241 -18.61 31.53 -2.53
C PRO A 241 -18.15 31.22 -1.09
N GLU A 242 -18.93 30.39 -0.39
CA GLU A 242 -18.67 29.93 0.98
C GLU A 242 -17.90 28.60 1.02
N GLY A 243 -17.19 28.26 -0.05
CA GLY A 243 -16.36 27.05 -0.11
C GLY A 243 -15.18 27.13 0.87
N ILE A 244 -14.74 25.97 1.36
CA ILE A 244 -13.62 25.88 2.30
C ILE A 244 -12.43 25.22 1.60
N LEU A 245 -11.37 26.00 1.36
CA LEU A 245 -10.06 25.48 0.98
C LEU A 245 -9.11 25.68 2.16
N SER A 246 -8.67 24.58 2.76
CA SER A 246 -7.79 24.58 3.92
C SER A 246 -6.42 24.07 3.52
N LEU A 247 -5.48 25.00 3.26
CA LEU A 247 -4.06 24.71 3.09
C LEU A 247 -3.32 25.23 4.33
N ARG A 248 -3.06 24.37 5.31
CA ARG A 248 -2.44 24.72 6.61
C ARG A 248 -1.13 23.95 6.86
N GLY A 249 -0.64 23.27 5.83
CA GLY A 249 0.52 22.42 5.89
C GLY A 249 0.16 21.00 6.31
N MET A 250 1.14 20.29 6.84
CA MET A 250 1.00 18.86 7.08
C MET A 250 1.43 18.52 8.50
N LYS A 251 0.77 17.54 9.10
CA LYS A 251 1.16 17.02 10.41
C LYS A 251 1.27 15.51 10.37
N VAL A 252 2.17 14.99 11.20
CA VAL A 252 2.23 13.59 11.57
C VAL A 252 1.95 13.52 13.07
N SER A 253 1.09 12.59 13.47
CA SER A 253 0.82 12.34 14.88
C SER A 253 0.97 10.85 15.17
N ALA A 254 1.41 10.53 16.39
CA ALA A 254 1.45 9.16 16.87
C ALA A 254 0.76 9.08 18.23
N SER A 255 -0.03 8.02 18.42
CA SER A 255 -0.78 7.79 19.66
C SER A 255 -0.04 6.79 20.56
N PHE A 256 -0.07 7.02 21.87
CA PHE A 256 0.62 6.17 22.85
C PHE A 256 -0.35 5.68 23.94
N LEU A 257 -0.44 4.37 24.12
CA LEU A 257 -1.34 3.70 25.04
C LEU A 257 -0.66 3.23 26.32
N ARG A 258 0.67 3.33 26.44
CA ARG A 258 1.41 2.81 27.61
C ARG A 258 0.82 3.27 28.94
N GLY A 259 0.50 4.56 29.06
CA GLY A 259 -0.10 5.11 30.29
C GLY A 259 -1.50 4.55 30.60
N VAL A 260 -2.28 4.18 29.57
CA VAL A 260 -3.57 3.49 29.75
C VAL A 260 -3.34 2.04 30.17
N LEU A 261 -2.41 1.34 29.51
CA LEU A 261 -2.08 -0.06 29.80
C LEU A 261 -1.57 -0.24 31.24
N ASP A 262 -0.69 0.64 31.72
CA ASP A 262 -0.22 0.64 33.11
C ASP A 262 -1.40 0.80 34.11
N LYS A 263 -2.36 1.68 33.77
CA LYS A 263 -3.55 1.91 34.61
C LYS A 263 -4.48 0.72 34.68
N ILE A 264 -4.54 -0.12 33.65
CA ILE A 264 -5.38 -1.33 33.65
C ILE A 264 -4.62 -2.59 34.08
N GLY A 265 -3.34 -2.48 34.43
CA GLY A 265 -2.51 -3.63 34.82
C GLY A 265 -2.12 -4.54 33.66
N ILE A 266 -2.05 -4.02 32.43
CA ILE A 266 -1.52 -4.74 31.28
C ILE A 266 -0.10 -4.25 31.02
N GLU A 267 0.88 -5.14 31.09
CA GLU A 267 2.27 -4.84 30.81
C GLU A 267 2.65 -5.36 29.41
N PRO A 268 2.90 -4.46 28.43
CA PRO A 268 3.30 -4.86 27.09
C PRO A 268 4.78 -5.29 27.06
N GLN A 269 5.02 -6.55 26.73
CA GLN A 269 6.35 -7.13 26.53
C GLN A 269 6.71 -7.02 25.04
N VAL A 270 7.41 -5.94 24.65
CA VAL A 270 7.77 -5.66 23.25
C VAL A 270 9.25 -5.95 23.00
N LYS A 271 9.54 -6.75 21.98
CA LYS A 271 10.88 -7.02 21.46
C LYS A 271 10.98 -6.52 20.03
N ARG A 272 11.99 -5.72 19.76
CA ARG A 272 12.21 -5.13 18.44
C ARG A 272 13.68 -5.20 18.06
N ILE A 273 13.93 -5.37 16.77
CA ILE A 273 15.27 -5.31 16.18
C ILE A 273 15.22 -4.31 15.03
N GLY A 274 16.16 -3.36 15.10
CA GLY A 274 16.21 -2.17 14.26
C GLY A 274 16.01 -0.90 15.09
N ALA A 275 16.98 0.02 15.05
CA ALA A 275 16.91 1.30 15.76
C ALA A 275 15.65 2.12 15.40
N TYR A 276 15.24 2.05 14.14
CA TYR A 276 14.08 2.75 13.58
C TYR A 276 12.82 1.89 13.55
N LYS A 277 12.85 0.64 14.06
CA LYS A 277 11.65 -0.19 14.15
C LYS A 277 10.79 0.31 15.31
N SER A 278 9.97 1.33 15.02
CA SER A 278 9.07 1.91 16.02
C SER A 278 7.85 1.05 16.30
N ALA A 279 7.57 0.01 15.50
CA ALA A 279 6.38 -0.82 15.67
C ALA A 279 6.36 -1.38 17.10
N GLY A 280 5.26 -1.15 17.83
CA GLY A 280 5.15 -1.47 19.27
C GLY A 280 5.50 -0.34 20.24
N ASP A 281 6.18 0.74 19.80
CA ASP A 281 6.47 1.91 20.65
C ASP A 281 5.17 2.56 21.18
N GLN A 282 4.07 2.51 20.42
CA GLN A 282 2.76 2.98 20.86
C GLN A 282 2.24 2.24 22.12
N LEU A 283 2.65 0.99 22.31
CA LEU A 283 2.29 0.20 23.48
C LEU A 283 3.36 0.28 24.56
N ALA A 284 4.63 0.25 24.17
CA ALA A 284 5.76 0.20 25.09
C ALA A 284 6.11 1.56 25.71
N ARG A 285 5.88 2.67 24.99
CA ARG A 285 6.30 4.02 25.36
C ARG A 285 5.10 4.95 25.54
N ARG A 286 5.34 6.07 26.24
CA ARG A 286 4.37 7.16 26.40
C ARG A 286 4.55 8.29 25.39
N THR A 287 5.68 8.30 24.68
CA THR A 287 6.10 9.34 23.73
C THR A 287 6.93 8.72 22.61
N MET A 288 7.11 9.47 21.52
CA MET A 288 7.98 9.08 20.40
C MET A 288 9.43 8.91 20.88
N SER A 289 10.10 7.87 20.36
CA SER A 289 11.56 7.77 20.46
C SER A 289 12.24 8.76 19.51
N ASP A 290 13.51 9.10 19.76
CA ASP A 290 14.27 10.02 18.89
C ASP A 290 14.40 9.46 17.48
N ALA A 291 14.67 8.16 17.35
CA ALA A 291 14.71 7.47 16.06
C ALA A 291 13.36 7.51 15.32
N GLN A 292 12.24 7.33 16.03
CA GLN A 292 10.91 7.46 15.43
C GLN A 292 10.65 8.91 14.97
N ARG A 293 10.99 9.88 15.82
CA ARG A 293 10.84 11.31 15.51
C ARG A 293 11.64 11.69 14.27
N GLU A 294 12.89 11.26 14.18
CA GLU A 294 13.76 11.51 13.03
C GLU A 294 13.14 11.01 11.71
N VAL A 295 12.65 9.77 11.68
CA VAL A 295 12.01 9.19 10.48
C VAL A 295 10.75 9.94 10.10
N LEU A 296 9.87 10.21 11.08
CA LEU A 296 8.61 10.92 10.80
C LEU A 296 8.85 12.36 10.37
N THR A 297 9.82 13.07 10.95
CA THR A 297 10.25 14.40 10.51
C THR A 297 10.77 14.35 9.08
N SER A 298 11.63 13.39 8.73
CA SER A 298 12.17 13.25 7.36
C SER A 298 11.07 13.01 6.32
N LEU A 299 10.07 12.18 6.63
CA LEU A 299 8.94 11.92 5.74
C LEU A 299 8.02 13.14 5.60
N LEU A 300 7.76 13.83 6.72
CA LEU A 300 6.99 15.08 6.76
C LEU A 300 7.65 16.17 5.92
N GLU A 301 8.93 16.45 6.14
CA GLU A 301 9.68 17.48 5.41
C GLU A 301 9.67 17.22 3.91
N GLN A 302 9.99 15.99 3.48
CA GLN A 302 10.01 15.65 2.07
C GLN A 302 8.64 15.85 1.40
N GLN A 303 7.58 15.42 2.08
CA GLN A 303 6.24 15.55 1.52
C GLN A 303 5.75 16.99 1.53
N TYR A 304 6.09 17.75 2.57
CA TYR A 304 5.82 19.17 2.65
C TYR A 304 6.54 19.95 1.54
N GLU A 305 7.83 19.68 1.32
CA GLU A 305 8.61 20.25 0.20
C GLU A 305 7.98 19.91 -1.15
N HIS A 306 7.56 18.65 -1.36
CA HIS A 306 6.86 18.24 -2.57
C HIS A 306 5.55 19.01 -2.76
N LEU A 307 4.74 19.14 -1.71
CA LEU A 307 3.49 19.89 -1.74
C LEU A 307 3.75 21.36 -2.06
N CYS A 308 4.70 22.01 -1.38
CA CYS A 308 5.05 23.41 -1.62
C CYS A 308 5.49 23.63 -3.06
N SER A 309 6.36 22.75 -3.59
CA SER A 309 6.80 22.79 -4.99
C SER A 309 5.61 22.72 -5.96
N GLU A 310 4.59 21.93 -5.65
CA GLU A 310 3.40 21.77 -6.49
C GLU A 310 2.46 22.97 -6.40
N LEU A 311 2.26 23.52 -5.19
CA LEU A 311 1.47 24.73 -4.98
C LEU A 311 2.10 25.95 -5.66
N SER A 312 3.43 26.06 -5.63
CA SER A 312 4.16 27.13 -6.32
C SER A 312 3.92 27.15 -7.83
N THR A 313 3.51 26.03 -8.46
CA THR A 313 3.16 26.02 -9.89
C THR A 313 1.89 26.80 -10.22
N ARG A 314 1.02 27.07 -9.24
CA ARG A 314 -0.19 27.89 -9.37
C ARG A 314 0.05 29.37 -9.09
N VAL A 315 1.06 29.69 -8.30
CA VAL A 315 1.44 31.07 -7.98
C VAL A 315 2.14 31.68 -9.19
N GLY A 316 1.34 32.17 -10.14
CA GLY A 316 1.85 32.82 -11.35
C GLY A 316 2.35 34.25 -11.09
N SER A 317 3.38 34.65 -11.84
CA SER A 317 3.92 36.04 -11.96
C SER A 317 4.60 36.64 -10.73
N GLU A 318 4.56 36.00 -9.56
CA GLU A 318 5.25 36.49 -8.37
C GLU A 318 6.76 36.20 -8.41
N PRO A 319 7.62 37.11 -7.91
CA PRO A 319 9.08 36.92 -7.93
C PRO A 319 9.57 35.74 -7.10
N ASP A 320 8.83 35.38 -6.05
CA ASP A 320 9.13 34.25 -5.16
C ASP A 320 7.86 33.43 -4.85
N PRO A 321 7.52 32.45 -5.71
CA PRO A 321 6.39 31.55 -5.51
C PRO A 321 6.47 30.72 -4.22
N ALA A 322 7.67 30.48 -3.68
CA ALA A 322 7.83 29.71 -2.45
C ALA A 322 7.45 30.56 -1.23
N ALA A 323 7.89 31.82 -1.18
CA ALA A 323 7.50 32.75 -0.12
C ALA A 323 5.99 32.98 -0.05
N VAL A 324 5.30 33.02 -1.19
CA VAL A 324 3.83 33.12 -1.24
C VAL A 324 3.18 31.88 -0.64
N VAL A 325 3.64 30.69 -1.02
CA VAL A 325 3.12 29.43 -0.46
C VAL A 325 3.35 29.38 1.05
N HIS A 326 4.53 29.74 1.55
CA HIS A 326 4.78 29.79 3.00
C HIS A 326 3.83 30.74 3.72
N ARG A 327 3.64 31.95 3.18
CA ARG A 327 2.69 32.92 3.75
C ARG A 327 1.26 32.37 3.79
N ILE A 328 0.80 31.76 2.70
CA ILE A 328 -0.53 31.16 2.62
C ILE A 328 -0.73 30.07 3.67
N LEU A 329 0.31 29.26 3.92
CA LEU A 329 0.25 28.18 4.90
C LEU A 329 0.26 28.71 6.34
N ASP A 330 0.82 29.90 6.57
CA ASP A 330 0.91 30.57 7.87
C ASP A 330 -0.27 31.53 8.15
N ASP A 331 -1.00 31.96 7.11
CA ASP A 331 -2.07 32.98 7.16
C ASP A 331 -3.42 32.42 7.70
N PRO A 332 -4.31 33.30 8.21
CA PRO A 332 -5.65 32.92 8.65
C PRO A 332 -6.51 32.34 7.51
N PRO A 333 -7.62 31.64 7.84
CA PRO A 333 -8.51 31.05 6.84
C PRO A 333 -8.93 32.08 5.78
N MET A 334 -8.53 31.85 4.53
CA MET A 334 -8.86 32.72 3.41
C MET A 334 -10.22 32.37 2.81
N THR A 335 -10.93 33.39 2.35
CA THR A 335 -12.14 33.27 1.55
C THR A 335 -11.84 32.79 0.14
N VAL A 336 -12.84 32.22 -0.55
CA VAL A 336 -12.69 31.78 -1.95
C VAL A 336 -12.36 32.96 -2.89
N ALA A 337 -12.81 34.16 -2.55
CA ALA A 337 -12.47 35.37 -3.30
C ALA A 337 -10.97 35.69 -3.25
N GLU A 338 -10.35 35.55 -2.08
CA GLU A 338 -8.92 35.75 -1.90
C GLU A 338 -8.12 34.63 -2.57
N TRP A 339 -8.55 33.37 -2.45
CA TRP A 339 -7.94 32.25 -3.18
C TRP A 339 -7.95 32.45 -4.69
N LYS A 340 -9.04 33.03 -5.22
CA LYS A 340 -9.13 33.39 -6.64
C LYS A 340 -8.21 34.55 -7.00
N ALA A 341 -8.10 35.57 -6.14
CA ALA A 341 -7.18 36.69 -6.37
C ALA A 341 -5.71 36.22 -6.46
N LEU A 342 -5.35 35.18 -5.70
CA LEU A 342 -4.02 34.54 -5.73
C LEU A 342 -3.85 33.49 -6.85
N GLY A 343 -4.88 33.19 -7.63
CA GLY A 343 -4.81 32.21 -8.74
C GLY A 343 -4.93 30.73 -8.33
N PHE A 344 -5.25 30.44 -7.07
CA PHE A 344 -5.46 29.08 -6.57
C PHE A 344 -6.82 28.51 -7.00
N VAL A 345 -7.80 29.38 -7.25
CA VAL A 345 -9.14 29.03 -7.74
C VAL A 345 -9.41 29.83 -9.01
N ASP A 346 -9.88 29.16 -10.06
CA ASP A 346 -10.11 29.79 -11.36
C ASP A 346 -11.49 30.49 -11.41
N GLY A 347 -12.48 29.99 -10.65
CA GLY A 347 -13.79 30.63 -10.60
C GLY A 347 -14.63 30.36 -9.35
N ILE A 348 -15.52 31.30 -9.06
CA ILE A 348 -16.48 31.23 -7.97
C ILE A 348 -17.85 30.98 -8.58
N SER A 349 -18.49 29.86 -8.24
CA SER A 349 -19.78 29.47 -8.80
C SER A 349 -20.41 28.40 -7.93
N TYR A 350 -21.74 28.41 -7.79
CA TYR A 350 -22.44 27.22 -7.33
C TYR A 350 -22.37 26.13 -8.41
N GLU A 351 -22.46 24.87 -7.98
CA GLU A 351 -22.37 23.70 -8.86
C GLU A 351 -23.38 23.75 -10.00
N ASN A 352 -24.65 24.05 -9.72
CA ASN A 352 -25.70 24.10 -10.74
C ASN A 352 -25.40 25.17 -11.81
N ASP A 353 -25.00 26.36 -11.38
CA ASP A 353 -24.64 27.47 -12.28
C ASP A 353 -23.42 27.10 -13.13
N LEU A 354 -22.44 26.41 -12.55
CA LEU A 354 -21.27 25.92 -13.28
C LEU A 354 -21.68 24.89 -14.34
N LEU A 355 -22.54 23.94 -14.00
CA LEU A 355 -23.04 22.94 -14.96
C LEU A 355 -23.79 23.58 -16.12
N ASP A 356 -24.56 24.66 -15.87
CA ASP A 356 -25.21 25.43 -16.93
C ASP A 356 -24.22 26.24 -17.78
N LYS A 357 -23.18 26.85 -17.19
CA LYS A 357 -22.07 27.47 -17.93
C LYS A 357 -21.37 26.47 -18.85
N LEU A 358 -21.03 25.28 -18.34
CA LEU A 358 -20.39 24.22 -19.15
C LEU A 358 -21.30 23.75 -20.29
N LYS A 359 -22.61 23.70 -20.06
CA LYS A 359 -23.59 23.36 -21.09
C LYS A 359 -23.63 24.39 -22.21
N MET A 360 -23.59 25.67 -21.88
CA MET A 360 -23.48 26.75 -22.87
C MET A 360 -22.15 26.67 -23.63
N ARG A 361 -21.03 26.49 -22.92
CA ARG A 361 -19.68 26.39 -23.50
C ARG A 361 -19.54 25.27 -24.52
N PHE A 362 -20.05 24.07 -24.24
CA PHE A 362 -19.83 22.90 -25.10
C PHE A 362 -20.98 22.60 -26.07
N VAL A 363 -22.23 22.82 -25.67
CA VAL A 363 -23.40 22.52 -26.51
C VAL A 363 -23.91 23.76 -27.22
N GLY A 364 -23.90 24.92 -26.56
CA GLY A 364 -24.31 26.20 -27.14
C GLY A 364 -23.43 26.62 -28.32
N LYS A 365 -22.09 26.59 -28.15
CA LYS A 365 -21.13 26.86 -29.24
C LYS A 365 -21.33 25.92 -30.43
N ALA A 366 -21.55 24.63 -30.19
CA ALA A 366 -21.82 23.66 -31.24
C ALA A 366 -23.13 23.90 -32.01
N TRP A 367 -24.04 24.70 -31.46
CA TRP A 367 -25.30 25.11 -32.07
C TRP A 367 -25.25 26.53 -32.66
N GLY A 368 -24.10 27.20 -32.61
CA GLY A 368 -23.92 28.58 -33.07
C GLY A 368 -24.54 29.63 -32.14
N LEU A 369 -24.71 29.30 -30.86
CA LEU A 369 -25.22 30.23 -29.84
C LEU A 369 -24.04 30.90 -29.13
N SER A 370 -24.00 32.24 -29.12
CA SER A 370 -23.04 33.04 -28.34
C SER A 370 -23.68 33.56 -27.05
N GLU A 371 -22.89 33.74 -25.99
CA GLU A 371 -23.32 34.33 -24.71
C GLU A 371 -23.78 35.80 -24.86
N THR A 372 -23.35 36.50 -25.90
CA THR A 372 -23.62 37.93 -26.12
C THR A 372 -24.94 38.24 -26.85
N SER A 373 -25.82 37.26 -27.06
CA SER A 373 -27.06 37.43 -27.85
C SER A 373 -28.29 37.88 -27.04
N GLU A 374 -28.12 38.39 -25.82
CA GLU A 374 -29.25 38.87 -24.99
C GLU A 374 -29.76 40.27 -25.36
N LYS A 375 -29.07 40.99 -26.25
CA LYS A 375 -29.58 42.27 -26.76
C LYS A 375 -29.74 42.15 -28.27
N GLU A 376 -30.99 42.31 -28.72
CA GLU A 376 -31.46 42.35 -30.11
C GLU A 376 -31.75 41.00 -30.80
N SER A 377 -32.92 40.43 -30.52
CA SER A 377 -33.99 40.28 -31.53
C SER A 377 -35.10 39.37 -31.02
N SER A 378 -36.26 39.97 -30.76
CA SER A 378 -37.53 39.27 -30.63
C SER A 378 -37.86 38.59 -31.98
N SER A 379 -38.16 37.28 -31.94
CA SER A 379 -38.64 36.41 -33.03
C SER A 379 -37.67 35.49 -33.79
N SER A 380 -36.41 35.33 -33.36
CA SER A 380 -35.47 34.40 -34.03
C SER A 380 -35.59 32.92 -33.58
N SER A 381 -35.38 32.00 -34.53
CA SER A 381 -35.21 30.56 -34.28
C SER A 381 -34.09 30.23 -33.27
N ALA A 382 -33.14 31.16 -33.07
CA ALA A 382 -32.07 31.07 -32.08
C ALA A 382 -32.60 31.14 -30.63
N ASP A 383 -33.55 32.03 -30.32
CA ASP A 383 -34.17 32.15 -28.99
C ASP A 383 -34.92 30.86 -28.62
N ARG A 384 -35.61 30.25 -29.60
CA ARG A 384 -36.28 28.95 -29.41
C ARG A 384 -35.30 27.81 -29.13
N ARG A 385 -34.09 27.83 -29.72
CA ARG A 385 -33.03 26.83 -29.46
C ARG A 385 -32.34 27.08 -28.13
N LEU A 386 -32.10 28.34 -27.75
CA LEU A 386 -31.52 28.75 -26.48
C LEU A 386 -32.44 28.36 -25.32
N ARG A 387 -33.74 28.70 -25.38
CA ARG A 387 -34.74 28.28 -24.38
C ARG A 387 -34.82 26.76 -24.23
N ARG A 388 -34.80 26.01 -25.35
CA ARG A 388 -34.78 24.53 -25.31
C ARG A 388 -33.47 23.97 -24.75
N LEU A 389 -32.35 24.65 -24.96
CA LEU A 389 -31.07 24.24 -24.42
C LEU A 389 -31.08 24.45 -22.91
N LEU A 390 -31.40 25.66 -22.43
CA LEU A 390 -31.42 26.01 -21.01
C LEU A 390 -32.31 25.08 -20.17
N VAL A 391 -33.44 24.61 -20.71
CA VAL A 391 -34.34 23.66 -20.01
C VAL A 391 -33.82 22.21 -19.98
N ARG A 392 -32.86 21.84 -20.84
CA ARG A 392 -32.32 20.47 -20.89
C ARG A 392 -31.11 20.31 -19.96
N PRO A 393 -30.93 19.16 -19.30
CA PRO A 393 -29.73 18.92 -18.50
C PRO A 393 -28.47 18.93 -19.38
N LEU A 394 -27.32 19.24 -18.78
CA LEU A 394 -26.01 19.07 -19.40
C LEU A 394 -25.94 17.67 -20.03
N ARG A 395 -25.40 17.60 -21.26
CA ARG A 395 -25.14 16.30 -21.89
C ARG A 395 -23.99 15.63 -21.14
N ALA A 396 -24.33 14.86 -20.11
CA ALA A 396 -23.38 14.25 -19.21
C ALA A 396 -23.49 12.72 -19.19
N VAL A 397 -22.38 12.06 -18.88
CA VAL A 397 -22.35 10.64 -18.54
C VAL A 397 -21.57 10.45 -17.24
N ALA A 398 -22.25 9.94 -16.22
CA ALA A 398 -21.61 9.59 -14.96
C ALA A 398 -20.51 8.54 -15.19
N ALA A 399 -19.37 8.70 -14.53
CA ALA A 399 -18.22 7.80 -14.55
C ALA A 399 -18.61 6.33 -14.33
N LYS A 400 -19.49 6.05 -13.36
CA LYS A 400 -20.03 4.70 -13.07
C LYS A 400 -20.69 4.02 -14.27
N ARG A 401 -21.27 4.82 -15.18
CA ARG A 401 -21.85 4.36 -16.45
C ARG A 401 -20.79 4.33 -17.55
N TYR A 402 -19.96 5.38 -17.64
CA TYR A 402 -18.91 5.49 -18.67
C TYR A 402 -17.86 4.39 -18.57
N ARG A 403 -17.54 3.91 -17.36
CA ARG A 403 -16.61 2.79 -17.14
C ARG A 403 -16.98 1.49 -17.87
N ARG A 404 -18.23 1.36 -18.34
CA ARG A 404 -18.73 0.22 -19.14
C ARG A 404 -18.35 0.33 -20.62
N VAL A 405 -17.88 1.49 -21.08
CA VAL A 405 -17.31 1.67 -22.41
C VAL A 405 -16.02 0.85 -22.49
N ARG A 406 -15.97 -0.03 -23.49
CA ARG A 406 -14.88 -0.97 -23.70
C ARG A 406 -13.75 -0.31 -24.50
N PRO A 407 -12.47 -0.45 -24.08
CA PRO A 407 -11.34 0.15 -24.79
C PRO A 407 -11.26 -0.18 -26.28
N SER A 408 -11.59 -1.41 -26.71
CA SER A 408 -11.53 -1.82 -28.13
C SER A 408 -12.50 -1.07 -29.02
N VAL A 409 -13.60 -0.56 -28.46
CA VAL A 409 -14.56 0.19 -29.25
C VAL A 409 -14.02 1.56 -29.61
N LEU A 410 -13.03 2.03 -28.85
CA LEU A 410 -12.24 3.24 -29.12
C LEU A 410 -10.93 2.92 -29.81
N GLY A 411 -10.72 1.67 -30.24
CA GLY A 411 -9.47 1.31 -30.91
C GLY A 411 -8.26 1.15 -30.00
N LEU A 412 -8.47 1.24 -28.69
CA LEU A 412 -7.46 0.94 -27.72
C LEU A 412 -7.28 -0.58 -27.63
N PRO A 413 -6.07 -1.06 -27.35
CA PRO A 413 -5.82 -2.49 -27.15
C PRO A 413 -6.82 -3.10 -26.17
N GLU A 414 -7.62 -4.07 -26.61
CA GLU A 414 -8.46 -4.88 -25.73
C GLU A 414 -8.27 -6.36 -26.07
N GLY A 415 -8.11 -7.17 -25.02
CA GLY A 415 -7.50 -8.48 -25.08
C GLY A 415 -8.29 -9.62 -25.75
N ARG A 416 -8.90 -9.39 -26.91
CA ARG A 416 -9.64 -10.41 -27.67
C ARG A 416 -9.08 -10.74 -29.05
N ARG A 417 -8.04 -10.04 -29.53
CA ARG A 417 -7.39 -10.36 -30.81
C ARG A 417 -6.43 -11.56 -30.69
N ARG A 418 -6.27 -12.35 -31.76
CA ARG A 418 -5.15 -13.31 -31.88
C ARG A 418 -3.82 -12.52 -31.78
N GLY A 419 -2.83 -13.05 -31.06
CA GLY A 419 -1.51 -12.41 -30.86
C GLY A 419 -1.35 -11.53 -29.61
N VAL A 420 -2.38 -11.38 -28.78
CA VAL A 420 -2.32 -10.59 -27.53
C VAL A 420 -1.51 -11.30 -26.45
N THR A 421 -0.57 -10.60 -25.84
CA THR A 421 0.20 -11.09 -24.69
C THR A 421 -0.59 -10.89 -23.39
N LYS A 422 -0.80 -11.95 -22.62
CA LYS A 422 -1.52 -11.85 -21.34
C LYS A 422 -0.55 -11.65 -20.18
N ILE A 423 -0.88 -10.72 -19.29
CA ILE A 423 -0.13 -10.40 -18.08
C ILE A 423 -1.05 -10.69 -16.88
N GLY A 424 -0.60 -11.51 -15.95
CA GLY A 424 -1.32 -11.78 -14.71
C GLY A 424 -1.21 -10.58 -13.77
N VAL A 425 -2.29 -10.21 -13.10
CA VAL A 425 -2.27 -9.22 -12.01
C VAL A 425 -2.69 -9.93 -10.73
N ILE A 426 -1.85 -9.87 -9.71
CA ILE A 426 -2.11 -10.36 -8.36
C ILE A 426 -2.09 -9.16 -7.42
N ARG A 427 -3.14 -8.98 -6.63
CA ARG A 427 -3.28 -7.86 -5.68
C ARG A 427 -3.05 -8.37 -4.26
N ALA A 428 -2.02 -7.84 -3.62
CA ALA A 428 -1.66 -8.08 -2.23
C ALA A 428 -2.01 -6.82 -1.43
N LEU A 429 -3.25 -6.73 -0.95
CA LEU A 429 -3.81 -5.55 -0.27
C LEU A 429 -4.13 -5.88 1.19
N GLY A 430 -3.60 -5.10 2.13
CA GLY A 430 -3.86 -5.23 3.57
C GLY A 430 -2.72 -5.86 4.37
N ALA A 431 -2.98 -6.15 5.65
CA ALA A 431 -2.00 -6.79 6.54
C ALA A 431 -1.76 -8.26 6.15
N ILE A 432 -0.56 -8.77 6.38
CA ILE A 432 -0.16 -10.14 6.02
C ILE A 432 -0.32 -11.07 7.23
N GLN A 433 -1.05 -12.16 7.05
CA GLN A 433 -1.27 -13.20 8.06
C GLN A 433 -1.04 -14.60 7.49
N THR A 434 -0.86 -15.58 8.38
CA THR A 434 -0.88 -16.99 8.02
C THR A 434 -2.30 -17.45 7.71
N GLY A 435 -2.45 -18.47 6.88
CA GLY A 435 -3.77 -19.01 6.52
C GLY A 435 -4.38 -18.34 5.30
N ARG A 436 -5.71 -18.30 5.21
CA ARG A 436 -6.43 -17.71 4.07
C ARG A 436 -6.70 -16.23 4.25
N SER A 437 -6.78 -15.50 3.13
CA SER A 437 -7.21 -14.10 3.12
C SER A 437 -8.63 -13.96 3.68
N SER A 438 -8.85 -12.96 4.52
CA SER A 438 -10.19 -12.57 4.97
C SER A 438 -10.61 -11.24 4.34
N SER A 439 -11.92 -11.13 4.07
CA SER A 439 -12.53 -9.88 3.60
C SER A 439 -13.86 -9.71 4.33
N ASN A 440 -13.80 -9.31 5.59
CA ASN A 440 -14.98 -9.10 6.42
C ASN A 440 -15.43 -7.63 6.36
N PRO A 441 -16.74 -7.32 6.33
CA PRO A 441 -17.21 -5.93 6.30
C PRO A 441 -16.81 -5.09 7.52
N LEU A 442 -16.54 -5.76 8.66
CA LEU A 442 -16.21 -5.10 9.92
C LEU A 442 -14.70 -4.81 10.09
N PHE A 443 -13.84 -5.46 9.29
CA PHE A 443 -12.39 -5.37 9.41
C PHE A 443 -11.76 -5.04 8.06
N SER A 444 -10.56 -4.46 8.07
CA SER A 444 -9.82 -4.25 6.83
C SER A 444 -9.47 -5.59 6.17
N PRO A 445 -9.49 -5.70 4.83
CA PRO A 445 -9.05 -6.91 4.15
C PRO A 445 -7.65 -7.34 4.57
N SER A 446 -7.39 -8.64 4.61
CA SER A 446 -6.06 -9.19 4.91
C SER A 446 -5.55 -10.13 3.82
N ILE A 447 -4.23 -10.22 3.74
CA ILE A 447 -3.48 -11.09 2.85
C ILE A 447 -3.16 -12.36 3.63
N GLY A 448 -3.76 -13.49 3.26
CA GLY A 448 -3.39 -14.79 3.79
C GLY A 448 -2.33 -15.47 2.94
N SER A 449 -1.31 -16.05 3.57
CA SER A 449 -0.25 -16.82 2.90
C SER A 449 -0.80 -17.88 1.95
N ASP A 450 -1.82 -18.63 2.36
CA ASP A 450 -2.31 -19.79 1.63
C ASP A 450 -3.03 -19.35 0.35
N THR A 451 -3.85 -18.30 0.47
CA THR A 451 -4.58 -17.71 -0.67
C THR A 451 -3.61 -17.13 -1.69
N LEU A 452 -2.62 -16.35 -1.24
CA LEU A 452 -1.70 -15.67 -2.14
C LEU A 452 -0.71 -16.65 -2.79
N VAL A 453 -0.19 -17.63 -2.04
CA VAL A 453 0.64 -18.72 -2.58
C VAL A 453 -0.16 -19.53 -3.61
N GLU A 454 -1.44 -19.85 -3.35
CA GLU A 454 -2.29 -20.52 -4.34
C GLU A 454 -2.42 -19.70 -5.64
N GLN A 455 -2.63 -18.38 -5.55
CA GLN A 455 -2.68 -17.49 -6.71
C GLN A 455 -1.36 -17.49 -7.49
N LEU A 456 -0.23 -17.41 -6.79
CA LEU A 456 1.11 -17.44 -7.37
C LEU A 456 1.40 -18.77 -8.07
N GLU A 457 1.07 -19.90 -7.45
CA GLU A 457 1.19 -21.22 -8.05
C GLU A 457 0.32 -21.39 -9.30
N ARG A 458 -0.90 -20.83 -9.29
CA ARG A 458 -1.77 -20.80 -10.48
C ARG A 458 -1.15 -19.95 -11.58
N ALA A 459 -0.63 -18.78 -11.27
CA ALA A 459 0.04 -17.92 -12.25
C ALA A 459 1.31 -18.59 -12.83
N LYS A 460 2.03 -19.36 -12.00
CA LYS A 460 3.22 -20.13 -12.40
C LYS A 460 2.88 -21.22 -13.41
N ASN A 461 1.75 -21.90 -13.21
CA ASN A 461 1.32 -23.03 -14.03
C ASN A 461 0.45 -22.63 -15.24
N ASP A 462 -0.12 -21.42 -15.27
CA ASP A 462 -0.86 -20.90 -16.42
C ASP A 462 0.12 -20.49 -17.54
N ARG A 463 0.27 -21.36 -18.54
CA ARG A 463 1.11 -21.12 -19.74
C ARG A 463 0.61 -19.96 -20.61
N SER A 464 -0.62 -19.50 -20.42
CA SER A 464 -1.15 -18.37 -21.20
C SER A 464 -0.67 -17.02 -20.68
N LEU A 465 -0.17 -16.94 -19.44
CA LEU A 465 0.41 -15.72 -18.86
C LEU A 465 1.90 -15.62 -19.17
N ALA A 466 2.29 -14.53 -19.84
CA ALA A 466 3.68 -14.25 -20.20
C ALA A 466 4.49 -13.65 -19.03
N ALA A 467 3.86 -12.84 -18.19
CA ALA A 467 4.45 -12.25 -16.99
C ALA A 467 3.37 -11.99 -15.93
N VAL A 468 3.80 -11.58 -14.74
CA VAL A 468 2.93 -11.26 -13.60
C VAL A 468 3.32 -9.90 -13.01
N ILE A 469 2.32 -9.08 -12.70
CA ILE A 469 2.48 -7.87 -11.88
C ILE A 469 1.88 -8.15 -10.51
N LEU A 470 2.67 -7.98 -9.46
CA LEU A 470 2.24 -8.05 -8.07
C LEU A 470 1.98 -6.62 -7.58
N ARG A 471 0.70 -6.23 -7.44
CA ARG A 471 0.32 -4.93 -6.87
C ARG A 471 0.27 -5.05 -5.35
N VAL A 472 1.20 -4.39 -4.66
CA VAL A 472 1.38 -4.49 -3.21
C VAL A 472 0.94 -3.20 -2.52
N ASP A 473 -0.03 -3.29 -1.64
CA ASP A 473 -0.43 -2.21 -0.73
C ASP A 473 -0.61 -2.79 0.68
N SER A 474 0.50 -2.94 1.39
CA SER A 474 0.58 -3.69 2.65
C SER A 474 1.57 -3.06 3.64
N PRO A 475 1.17 -2.85 4.90
CA PRO A 475 2.09 -2.46 5.97
C PRO A 475 2.95 -3.63 6.48
N GLY A 476 2.76 -4.84 5.95
CA GLY A 476 3.41 -6.07 6.39
C GLY A 476 2.55 -6.87 7.36
N GLY A 477 3.19 -7.65 8.23
CA GLY A 477 2.53 -8.55 9.17
C GLY A 477 3.41 -9.75 9.51
N SER A 478 2.85 -10.96 9.48
CA SER A 478 3.55 -12.20 9.82
C SER A 478 4.80 -12.41 8.95
N ALA A 479 5.95 -12.56 9.61
CA ALA A 479 7.23 -12.85 8.95
C ALA A 479 7.21 -14.21 8.24
N LEU A 480 6.63 -15.23 8.87
CA LEU A 480 6.49 -16.56 8.27
C LEU A 480 5.62 -16.53 7.02
N ALA A 481 4.45 -15.88 7.10
CA ALA A 481 3.56 -15.75 5.94
C ALA A 481 4.26 -15.02 4.79
N SER A 482 4.96 -13.93 5.10
CA SER A 482 5.73 -13.15 4.14
C SER A 482 6.84 -13.98 3.48
N ASP A 483 7.52 -14.85 4.24
CA ASP A 483 8.56 -15.73 3.73
C ASP A 483 8.00 -16.80 2.76
N LEU A 484 6.89 -17.44 3.14
CA LEU A 484 6.22 -18.43 2.28
C LEU A 484 5.78 -17.81 0.94
N ILE A 485 5.21 -16.60 1.00
CA ILE A 485 4.82 -15.82 -0.18
C ILE A 485 6.07 -15.47 -1.00
N TRP A 486 7.11 -14.91 -0.38
CA TRP A 486 8.37 -14.54 -1.04
C TRP A 486 8.99 -15.74 -1.78
N ASN A 487 9.04 -16.91 -1.14
CA ASN A 487 9.56 -18.11 -1.76
C ASN A 487 8.72 -18.53 -2.98
N SER A 488 7.38 -18.47 -2.90
CA SER A 488 6.50 -18.76 -4.03
C SER A 488 6.67 -17.75 -5.18
N ILE A 489 6.86 -16.46 -4.87
CA ILE A 489 7.21 -15.43 -5.86
C ILE A 489 8.53 -15.77 -6.53
N ARG A 490 9.55 -16.20 -5.77
CA ARG A 490 10.86 -16.59 -6.31
C ARG A 490 10.76 -17.80 -7.24
N GLU A 491 9.94 -18.79 -6.90
CA GLU A 491 9.66 -19.95 -7.76
C GLU A 491 8.92 -19.56 -9.04
N LEU A 492 7.95 -18.64 -8.95
CA LEU A 492 7.29 -18.08 -10.12
C LEU A 492 8.27 -17.31 -11.01
N ALA A 493 9.14 -16.51 -10.38
CA ALA A 493 10.15 -15.69 -11.03
C ALA A 493 11.20 -16.51 -11.82
N LYS A 494 11.45 -17.77 -11.45
CA LYS A 494 12.29 -18.69 -12.24
C LYS A 494 11.67 -19.07 -13.59
N ARG A 495 10.34 -18.93 -13.75
CA ARG A 495 9.62 -19.33 -14.97
C ARG A 495 9.17 -18.16 -15.85
N LYS A 496 8.81 -17.03 -15.24
CA LYS A 496 8.33 -15.85 -15.97
C LYS A 496 8.63 -14.56 -15.21
N PRO A 497 8.72 -13.41 -15.90
CA PRO A 497 8.94 -12.12 -15.23
C PRO A 497 7.83 -11.82 -14.21
N VAL A 498 8.23 -11.36 -13.02
CA VAL A 498 7.36 -10.87 -11.95
C VAL A 498 7.83 -9.48 -11.53
N ILE A 499 6.95 -8.49 -11.65
CA ILE A 499 7.26 -7.10 -11.30
C ILE A 499 6.36 -6.66 -10.15
N ALA A 500 6.94 -6.14 -9.07
CA ALA A 500 6.19 -5.50 -7.99
C ALA A 500 5.83 -4.06 -8.38
N SER A 501 4.59 -3.67 -8.15
CA SER A 501 4.13 -2.28 -8.19
C SER A 501 3.57 -1.94 -6.81
N MET A 502 4.21 -1.02 -6.10
CA MET A 502 3.80 -0.61 -4.77
C MET A 502 2.71 0.46 -4.85
N GLY A 503 1.73 0.37 -3.95
CA GLY A 503 0.67 1.36 -3.74
C GLY A 503 1.09 2.42 -2.72
N ASP A 504 0.16 2.82 -1.85
CA ASP A 504 0.45 3.80 -0.79
C ASP A 504 1.51 3.28 0.19
N VAL A 505 1.43 1.99 0.55
CA VAL A 505 2.32 1.39 1.54
C VAL A 505 2.83 0.03 1.06
N ALA A 506 4.13 -0.22 1.17
CA ALA A 506 4.72 -1.54 0.97
C ALA A 506 5.94 -1.70 1.89
N GLY A 507 5.71 -1.66 3.20
CA GLY A 507 6.75 -1.76 4.23
C GLY A 507 6.74 -3.11 4.94
N SER A 508 7.83 -3.43 5.66
CA SER A 508 7.96 -4.64 6.47
C SER A 508 7.68 -5.90 5.62
N GLY A 509 6.74 -6.77 6.01
CA GLY A 509 6.28 -7.89 5.18
C GLY A 509 5.86 -7.51 3.75
N GLY A 510 5.32 -6.30 3.54
CA GLY A 510 5.01 -5.78 2.19
C GLY A 510 6.26 -5.58 1.33
N TYR A 511 7.36 -5.09 1.92
CA TYR A 511 8.66 -5.05 1.26
C TYR A 511 9.23 -6.46 1.08
N TYR A 512 9.06 -7.33 2.09
CA TYR A 512 9.53 -8.71 2.08
C TYR A 512 8.98 -9.50 0.88
N ILE A 513 7.68 -9.39 0.59
CA ILE A 513 7.11 -10.06 -0.59
C ILE A 513 7.55 -9.38 -1.89
N SER A 514 7.72 -8.05 -1.89
CA SER A 514 8.13 -7.28 -3.06
C SER A 514 9.55 -7.61 -3.52
N MET A 515 10.48 -7.84 -2.59
CA MET A 515 11.87 -8.24 -2.88
C MET A 515 12.00 -9.66 -3.45
N GLY A 516 10.91 -10.43 -3.52
CA GLY A 516 10.85 -11.69 -4.27
C GLY A 516 10.79 -11.48 -5.79
N CYS A 517 10.33 -10.31 -6.24
CA CYS A 517 10.17 -9.96 -7.66
C CYS A 517 11.50 -9.58 -8.32
N GLN A 518 11.57 -9.65 -9.66
CA GLN A 518 12.76 -9.26 -10.43
C GLN A 518 12.91 -7.75 -10.60
N ALA A 519 11.84 -6.97 -10.35
CA ALA A 519 11.89 -5.52 -10.24
C ALA A 519 10.80 -5.02 -9.30
N ILE A 520 11.05 -3.87 -8.69
CA ILE A 520 10.17 -3.17 -7.76
C ILE A 520 10.00 -1.73 -8.23
N VAL A 521 8.75 -1.33 -8.41
CA VAL A 521 8.37 0.04 -8.76
C VAL A 521 7.58 0.64 -7.59
N ALA A 522 7.89 1.88 -7.23
CA ALA A 522 7.18 2.64 -6.21
C ALA A 522 6.87 4.07 -6.68
N GLU A 523 5.78 4.66 -6.22
CA GLU A 523 5.55 6.10 -6.45
C GLU A 523 6.52 6.92 -5.59
N PRO A 524 6.82 8.18 -5.96
CA PRO A 524 7.68 9.04 -5.15
C PRO A 524 7.29 9.11 -3.68
N LEU A 525 5.99 9.16 -3.38
CA LEU A 525 5.43 9.25 -2.02
C LEU A 525 4.90 7.90 -1.49
N THR A 526 5.24 6.76 -2.11
CA THR A 526 5.00 5.44 -1.51
C THR A 526 5.82 5.29 -0.23
N LEU A 527 5.24 4.73 0.83
CA LEU A 527 6.00 4.38 2.04
C LEU A 527 6.45 2.92 1.99
N THR A 528 7.76 2.68 2.02
CA THR A 528 8.35 1.33 1.88
C THR A 528 9.54 1.10 2.83
N GLY A 529 10.29 0.02 2.64
CA GLY A 529 11.35 -0.41 3.54
C GLY A 529 10.77 -1.02 4.82
N SER A 530 11.04 -0.42 5.97
CA SER A 530 10.75 -0.94 7.31
C SER A 530 11.29 -2.36 7.52
N ILE A 531 12.51 -2.59 7.02
CA ILE A 531 13.21 -3.88 7.13
C ILE A 531 13.70 -4.03 8.57
N GLY A 532 12.84 -4.63 9.39
CA GLY A 532 13.02 -4.78 10.82
C GLY A 532 11.90 -5.64 11.39
N VAL A 533 12.13 -6.23 12.56
CA VAL A 533 11.21 -7.20 13.17
C VAL A 533 10.77 -6.67 14.52
N VAL A 534 9.48 -6.78 14.79
CA VAL A 534 8.90 -6.57 16.12
C VAL A 534 8.12 -7.82 16.49
N THR A 535 8.16 -8.17 17.77
CA THR A 535 7.29 -9.16 18.40
C THR A 535 6.81 -8.56 19.71
N ALA A 536 5.58 -8.85 20.10
CA ALA A 536 5.07 -8.39 21.38
C ALA A 536 4.05 -9.37 21.94
N LYS A 537 4.03 -9.48 23.27
CA LYS A 537 2.96 -10.15 24.03
C LYS A 537 2.47 -9.23 25.15
N PRO A 538 1.19 -9.32 25.56
CA PRO A 538 0.76 -8.72 26.81
C PRO A 538 1.14 -9.61 27.98
N SER A 539 1.49 -9.01 29.11
CA SER A 539 1.44 -9.63 30.43
C SER A 539 0.23 -9.06 31.16
N LEU A 540 -0.71 -9.94 31.52
CA LEU A 540 -1.95 -9.65 32.21
C LEU A 540 -1.83 -9.89 33.71
N GLN A 541 -0.62 -10.15 34.23
CA GLN A 541 -0.41 -10.52 35.63
C GLN A 541 -1.07 -9.52 36.59
N GLN A 542 -0.75 -8.23 36.44
CA GLN A 542 -1.25 -7.19 37.33
C GLN A 542 -2.77 -7.00 37.18
N LEU A 543 -3.30 -7.11 35.95
CA LEU A 543 -4.74 -7.07 35.70
C LEU A 543 -5.44 -8.21 36.45
N PHE A 544 -4.94 -9.43 36.32
CA PHE A 544 -5.49 -10.62 36.96
C PHE A 544 -5.42 -10.55 38.48
N GLU A 545 -4.32 -10.04 39.03
CA GLU A 545 -4.19 -9.75 40.47
C GLU A 545 -5.26 -8.76 40.95
N ARG A 546 -5.51 -7.67 40.20
CA ARG A 546 -6.49 -6.64 40.56
C ARG A 546 -7.94 -7.14 40.54
N ILE A 547 -8.28 -8.00 39.58
CA ILE A 547 -9.65 -8.53 39.44
C ILE A 547 -9.88 -9.82 40.24
N GLY A 548 -8.88 -10.27 41.00
CA GLY A 548 -8.96 -11.52 41.76
C GLY A 548 -8.97 -12.78 40.90
N PHE A 549 -8.53 -12.70 39.64
CA PHE A 549 -8.43 -13.87 38.75
C PHE A 549 -7.10 -14.58 38.97
N ARG A 550 -7.13 -15.85 39.40
CA ARG A 550 -5.94 -16.67 39.58
C ARG A 550 -5.91 -17.81 38.57
N ARG A 551 -4.76 -18.00 37.93
CA ARG A 551 -4.50 -19.10 36.99
C ARG A 551 -3.37 -19.97 37.50
N GLU A 552 -3.65 -21.25 37.73
CA GLU A 552 -2.66 -22.26 38.06
C GLU A 552 -2.30 -23.04 36.80
N VAL A 553 -1.01 -23.22 36.53
CA VAL A 553 -0.52 -23.91 35.34
C VAL A 553 0.44 -25.01 35.78
N LEU A 554 0.19 -26.22 35.28
CA LEU A 554 1.08 -27.36 35.43
C LEU A 554 1.76 -27.61 34.10
N SER A 555 3.06 -27.30 34.05
CA SER A 555 3.84 -27.36 32.81
C SER A 555 4.93 -28.43 32.90
N ARG A 556 5.20 -29.11 31.78
CA ARG A 556 6.32 -30.04 31.65
C ARG A 556 7.10 -29.72 30.38
N GLY A 557 8.39 -29.42 30.55
CA GLY A 557 9.30 -29.02 29.48
C GLY A 557 9.83 -27.60 29.71
N ARG A 558 11.11 -27.37 29.37
CA ARG A 558 11.83 -26.11 29.67
C ARG A 558 11.15 -24.84 29.14
N TYR A 559 10.43 -24.95 28.03
CA TYR A 559 9.85 -23.82 27.31
C TYR A 559 8.32 -23.95 27.12
N ALA A 560 7.67 -24.79 27.94
CA ALA A 560 6.24 -25.07 27.82
C ALA A 560 5.35 -23.84 28.05
N GLU A 561 5.90 -22.76 28.63
CA GLU A 561 5.18 -21.53 28.96
C GLU A 561 5.64 -20.32 28.14
N LEU A 562 6.33 -20.50 27.02
CA LEU A 562 6.80 -19.38 26.18
C LEU A 562 5.67 -18.42 25.76
N ASP A 563 4.50 -18.96 25.41
CA ASP A 563 3.39 -18.20 24.81
C ASP A 563 2.32 -17.79 25.84
N VAL A 564 2.65 -17.78 27.13
CA VAL A 564 1.69 -17.42 28.18
C VAL A 564 1.50 -15.90 28.30
N ASP A 565 0.28 -15.49 28.62
CA ASP A 565 -0.16 -14.10 28.73
C ASP A 565 -0.34 -13.61 30.18
N PHE A 566 -0.33 -14.50 31.17
CA PHE A 566 -0.62 -14.18 32.58
C PHE A 566 0.63 -13.80 33.40
N ARG A 567 1.81 -13.78 32.77
CA ARG A 567 3.07 -13.34 33.39
C ARG A 567 4.05 -12.77 32.36
N PRO A 568 5.00 -11.93 32.79
CA PRO A 568 6.13 -11.51 31.96
C PRO A 568 6.98 -12.71 31.49
N PHE A 569 7.89 -12.45 30.56
CA PHE A 569 8.90 -13.44 30.20
C PHE A 569 9.84 -13.70 31.38
N THR A 570 10.22 -14.96 31.58
CA THR A 570 11.40 -15.24 32.40
C THR A 570 12.67 -14.80 31.66
N PRO A 571 13.81 -14.58 32.33
CA PRO A 571 15.06 -14.24 31.65
C PRO A 571 15.47 -15.24 30.55
N GLU A 572 15.19 -16.53 30.75
CA GLU A 572 15.48 -17.58 29.76
C GLU A 572 14.55 -17.52 28.54
N GLU A 573 13.26 -17.29 28.76
CA GLU A 573 12.28 -17.09 27.68
C GLU A 573 12.57 -15.81 26.90
N ASP A 574 12.95 -14.74 27.60
CA ASP A 574 13.35 -13.46 27.01
C ASP A 574 14.54 -13.62 26.06
N ALA A 575 15.57 -14.35 26.49
CA ALA A 575 16.73 -14.69 25.68
C ALA A 575 16.37 -15.63 24.51
N TYR A 576 15.39 -16.53 24.68
CA TYR A 576 14.89 -17.36 23.59
C TYR A 576 14.17 -16.52 22.52
N PHE A 577 13.25 -15.64 22.93
CA PHE A 577 12.51 -14.77 22.02
C PHE A 577 13.45 -13.79 21.30
N THR A 578 14.39 -13.18 22.02
CA THR A 578 15.38 -12.26 21.44
C THR A 578 16.18 -12.95 20.33
N ARG A 579 16.75 -14.13 20.58
CA ARG A 579 17.47 -14.91 19.56
C ARG A 579 16.57 -15.34 18.39
N SER A 580 15.31 -15.64 18.64
CA SER A 580 14.35 -15.96 17.58
C SER A 580 14.10 -14.74 16.68
N THR A 581 13.86 -13.57 17.28
CA THR A 581 13.68 -12.31 16.56
C THR A 581 14.93 -11.93 15.77
N GLU A 582 16.14 -12.12 16.32
CA GLU A 582 17.43 -11.87 15.65
C GLU A 582 17.56 -12.70 14.39
N ARG A 583 17.28 -14.01 14.46
CA ARG A 583 17.32 -14.90 13.29
C ARG A 583 16.36 -14.46 12.18
N VAL A 584 15.16 -13.99 12.55
CA VAL A 584 14.18 -13.48 11.56
C VAL A 584 14.72 -12.21 10.92
N TYR A 585 15.31 -11.30 11.72
CA TYR A 585 15.90 -10.07 11.23
C TYR A 585 17.07 -10.33 10.28
N GLU A 586 18.04 -11.15 10.68
CA GLU A 586 19.19 -11.55 9.86
C GLU A 586 18.73 -12.17 8.54
N SER A 587 17.74 -13.07 8.59
CA SER A 587 17.16 -13.68 7.40
C SER A 587 16.52 -12.65 6.47
N PHE A 588 15.80 -11.67 7.03
CA PHE A 588 15.17 -10.61 6.26
C PHE A 588 16.21 -9.70 5.59
N VAL A 589 17.17 -9.18 6.35
CA VAL A 589 18.23 -8.30 5.82
C VAL A 589 19.07 -9.03 4.78
N ARG A 590 19.43 -10.30 5.02
CA ARG A 590 20.16 -11.11 4.04
C ARG A 590 19.39 -11.26 2.73
N LYS A 591 18.12 -11.64 2.76
CA LYS A 591 17.29 -11.77 1.55
C LYS A 591 17.10 -10.44 0.83
N ALA A 592 16.96 -9.34 1.58
CA ALA A 592 16.89 -8.00 1.02
C ALA A 592 18.19 -7.64 0.29
N ALA A 593 19.34 -7.84 0.95
CA ALA A 593 20.66 -7.60 0.37
C ALA A 593 20.90 -8.45 -0.90
N GLU A 594 20.61 -9.76 -0.84
CA GLU A 594 20.69 -10.67 -1.99
C GLU A 594 19.80 -10.21 -3.14
N SER A 595 18.57 -9.79 -2.86
CA SER A 595 17.63 -9.32 -3.90
C SER A 595 18.09 -8.05 -4.60
N ARG A 596 18.93 -7.24 -3.95
CA ARG A 596 19.46 -5.96 -4.44
C ARG A 596 20.92 -6.08 -4.90
N GLY A 597 21.49 -7.28 -4.93
CA GLY A 597 22.88 -7.52 -5.34
C GLY A 597 23.93 -6.89 -4.42
N ARG A 598 23.62 -6.73 -3.12
CA ARG A 598 24.48 -6.08 -2.12
C ARG A 598 24.95 -7.06 -1.04
N GLN A 599 26.05 -6.70 -0.38
CA GLN A 599 26.56 -7.45 0.76
C GLN A 599 25.73 -7.18 2.01
N HIS A 600 25.50 -8.22 2.82
CA HIS A 600 24.64 -8.15 4.01
C HIS A 600 25.03 -7.03 4.99
N HIS A 601 26.32 -6.95 5.35
CA HIS A 601 26.82 -5.97 6.33
C HIS A 601 26.64 -4.52 5.85
N GLU A 602 26.83 -4.27 4.56
CA GLU A 602 26.69 -2.92 3.99
C GLU A 602 25.22 -2.53 3.81
N PHE A 603 24.35 -3.53 3.61
CA PHE A 603 22.92 -3.31 3.44
C PHE A 603 22.20 -2.99 4.75
N ASP A 604 22.70 -3.48 5.88
CA ASP A 604 22.06 -3.35 7.18
C ASP A 604 21.83 -1.87 7.58
N ARG A 605 22.72 -0.95 7.20
CA ARG A 605 22.56 0.50 7.41
C ARG A 605 21.31 1.11 6.75
N TYR A 606 20.83 0.49 5.68
CA TYR A 606 19.59 0.89 4.99
C TYR A 606 18.36 0.15 5.53
N ALA A 607 18.58 -0.85 6.38
CA ALA A 607 17.56 -1.60 7.10
C ALA A 607 17.25 -0.95 8.45
N GLN A 608 17.54 -1.63 9.56
CA GLN A 608 17.27 -1.15 10.92
C GLN A 608 15.82 -0.71 11.21
N GLY A 609 14.85 -1.22 10.46
CA GLY A 609 13.42 -0.91 10.63
C GLY A 609 12.97 0.42 10.03
N ARG A 610 13.86 1.15 9.34
CA ARG A 610 13.59 2.50 8.82
C ARG A 610 12.57 2.48 7.67
N VAL A 611 11.58 3.38 7.74
CA VAL A 611 10.64 3.64 6.65
C VAL A 611 11.25 4.66 5.70
N TRP A 612 11.10 4.41 4.40
CA TRP A 612 11.60 5.27 3.33
C TRP A 612 10.44 5.69 2.43
N SER A 613 10.44 6.92 1.92
CA SER A 613 9.61 7.26 0.76
C SER A 613 10.10 6.53 -0.49
N GLY A 614 9.30 6.42 -1.54
CA GLY A 614 9.71 5.75 -2.78
C GLY A 614 10.90 6.44 -3.44
N THR A 615 10.95 7.77 -3.36
CA THR A 615 12.10 8.56 -3.83
C THR A 615 13.38 8.26 -3.04
N GLN A 616 13.30 8.24 -1.71
CA GLN A 616 14.45 7.87 -0.87
C GLN A 616 14.86 6.42 -1.11
N ALA A 617 13.88 5.52 -1.21
CA ALA A 617 14.07 4.10 -1.49
C ALA A 617 14.78 3.88 -2.82
N LEU A 618 14.49 4.67 -3.86
CA LEU A 618 15.23 4.60 -5.12
C LEU A 618 16.69 5.02 -4.91
N ALA A 619 16.89 6.16 -4.24
CA ALA A 619 18.24 6.71 -3.99
C ALA A 619 19.13 5.75 -3.18
N VAL A 620 18.55 5.00 -2.24
CA VAL A 620 19.28 3.99 -1.46
C VAL A 620 19.29 2.60 -2.11
N GLY A 621 18.64 2.40 -3.26
CA GLY A 621 18.60 1.13 -4.00
C GLY A 621 17.67 0.06 -3.45
N LEU A 622 16.65 0.45 -2.68
CA LEU A 622 15.58 -0.45 -2.21
C LEU A 622 14.52 -0.71 -3.29
N VAL A 623 14.33 0.19 -4.25
CA VAL A 623 13.45 0.01 -5.41
C VAL A 623 14.20 0.28 -6.71
N ASP A 624 13.66 -0.20 -7.83
CA ASP A 624 14.33 -0.17 -9.14
C ASP A 624 13.88 1.01 -10.02
N ALA A 625 12.67 1.54 -9.80
CA ALA A 625 12.14 2.67 -10.57
C ALA A 625 11.04 3.43 -9.83
N LEU A 626 10.89 4.73 -10.15
CA LEU A 626 9.74 5.52 -9.74
C LEU A 626 8.59 5.40 -10.72
N GLY A 627 7.39 5.19 -10.19
CA GLY A 627 6.14 5.16 -10.94
C GLY A 627 5.11 4.19 -10.36
N GLY A 628 4.01 4.04 -11.09
CA GLY A 628 2.90 3.19 -10.68
C GLY A 628 2.78 1.91 -11.48
N PHE A 629 1.53 1.49 -11.69
CA PHE A 629 1.21 0.27 -12.43
C PHE A 629 1.74 0.31 -13.87
N ASP A 630 1.65 1.45 -14.57
CA ASP A 630 2.12 1.54 -15.96
C ASP A 630 3.63 1.37 -16.08
N ARG A 631 4.42 1.83 -15.11
CA ARG A 631 5.88 1.61 -15.12
C ARG A 631 6.19 0.13 -14.92
N ALA A 632 5.44 -0.56 -14.08
CA ALA A 632 5.56 -2.01 -13.96
C ALA A 632 5.18 -2.73 -15.27
N VAL A 633 4.21 -2.22 -16.03
CA VAL A 633 3.85 -2.73 -17.36
C VAL A 633 4.99 -2.51 -18.37
N GLU A 634 5.66 -1.36 -18.34
CA GLU A 634 6.84 -1.10 -19.19
C GLU A 634 7.98 -2.06 -18.88
N LEU A 635 8.31 -2.24 -17.59
CA LEU A 635 9.33 -3.22 -17.17
C LEU A 635 8.95 -4.66 -17.55
N CYS A 636 7.66 -5.00 -17.58
CA CYS A 636 7.20 -6.28 -18.15
C CYS A 636 7.44 -6.36 -19.65
N ARG A 637 7.20 -5.30 -20.42
CA ARG A 637 7.46 -5.28 -21.87
C ARG A 637 8.96 -5.42 -22.16
N GLU A 638 9.79 -4.67 -21.46
CA GLU A 638 11.25 -4.71 -21.57
C GLU A 638 11.77 -6.14 -21.33
N ARG A 639 11.37 -6.78 -20.22
CA ARG A 639 11.78 -8.17 -19.89
C ARG A 639 11.23 -9.24 -20.82
N LEU A 640 10.15 -8.95 -21.53
CA LEU A 640 9.55 -9.85 -22.51
C LEU A 640 9.97 -9.52 -23.95
N GLU A 641 10.85 -8.52 -24.13
CA GLU A 641 11.31 -8.03 -25.43
C GLU A 641 10.13 -7.73 -26.39
N LEU A 642 9.05 -7.16 -25.87
CA LEU A 642 7.85 -6.84 -26.64
C LEU A 642 7.97 -5.46 -27.27
N ALA A 643 7.61 -5.37 -28.56
CA ALA A 643 7.41 -4.09 -29.23
C ALA A 643 6.40 -3.20 -28.46
N ALA A 644 6.63 -1.89 -28.46
CA ALA A 644 5.85 -0.92 -27.69
C ALA A 644 4.34 -0.93 -28.02
N ASP A 645 4.01 -1.19 -29.29
CA ASP A 645 2.64 -1.24 -29.82
C ASP A 645 1.94 -2.60 -29.60
N ARG A 646 2.67 -3.62 -29.14
CA ARG A 646 2.10 -4.95 -28.94
C ARG A 646 0.98 -4.90 -27.89
N PRO A 647 -0.23 -5.39 -28.22
CA PRO A 647 -1.36 -5.30 -27.32
C PRO A 647 -1.18 -6.25 -26.12
N LEU A 648 -1.42 -5.72 -24.92
CA LEU A 648 -1.42 -6.48 -23.67
C LEU A 648 -2.84 -6.70 -23.16
N ARG A 649 -3.05 -7.83 -22.47
CA ARG A 649 -4.27 -8.10 -21.70
C ARG A 649 -3.93 -8.40 -20.25
N PHE A 650 -4.44 -7.58 -19.35
CA PHE A 650 -4.35 -7.85 -17.92
C PHE A 650 -5.42 -8.85 -17.50
N MET A 651 -5.02 -9.87 -16.73
CA MET A 651 -5.90 -10.89 -16.19
C MET A 651 -5.71 -10.96 -14.69
N GLU A 652 -6.76 -10.61 -13.95
CA GLU A 652 -6.78 -10.78 -12.49
C GLU A 652 -6.67 -12.28 -12.15
N VAL A 653 -5.63 -12.66 -11.42
CA VAL A 653 -5.43 -14.04 -10.97
C VAL A 653 -6.17 -14.19 -9.66
N ARG A 654 -7.44 -14.61 -9.71
CA ARG A 654 -8.29 -14.79 -8.52
C ARG A 654 -7.98 -16.11 -7.80
N PRO A 655 -8.18 -16.19 -6.47
CA PRO A 655 -8.10 -17.46 -5.75
C PRO A 655 -9.17 -18.46 -6.23
N ARG A 656 -9.05 -19.75 -5.90
CA ARG A 656 -10.14 -20.70 -6.19
C ARG A 656 -11.36 -20.30 -5.36
N SER A 657 -12.55 -20.30 -5.96
CA SER A 657 -13.77 -20.05 -5.21
C SER A 657 -13.96 -21.19 -4.20
N THR A 658 -13.76 -20.90 -2.93
CA THR A 658 -14.48 -21.62 -1.89
C THR A 658 -15.96 -21.21 -2.03
N GLY A 659 -16.88 -22.17 -2.00
CA GLY A 659 -18.31 -21.85 -2.13
C GLY A 659 -18.75 -20.84 -1.08
N LEU A 660 -19.69 -19.95 -1.42
CA LEU A 660 -20.20 -18.88 -0.54
C LEU A 660 -20.61 -19.38 0.87
N LEU A 661 -21.14 -20.60 0.95
CA LEU A 661 -21.51 -21.28 2.20
C LEU A 661 -20.30 -21.67 3.06
N ALA A 662 -19.19 -22.10 2.46
CA ALA A 662 -17.97 -22.46 3.18
C ALA A 662 -17.29 -21.21 3.77
N SER A 663 -17.24 -20.10 3.02
CA SER A 663 -16.71 -18.83 3.52
C SER A 663 -17.55 -18.22 4.66
N LEU A 664 -18.87 -18.43 4.65
CA LEU A 664 -19.76 -17.93 5.71
C LEU A 664 -19.58 -18.72 7.01
N LEU A 665 -19.45 -20.05 6.93
CA LEU A 665 -19.25 -20.92 8.09
C LEU A 665 -17.84 -20.78 8.69
N GLU A 666 -16.79 -20.64 7.87
CA GLU A 666 -15.42 -20.37 8.34
C GLU A 666 -15.33 -19.00 9.02
N ASN A 667 -16.00 -17.96 8.48
CA ASN A 667 -15.98 -16.61 9.05
C ASN A 667 -16.78 -16.48 10.36
N MET A 668 -17.79 -17.33 10.59
CA MET A 668 -18.54 -17.34 11.86
C MET A 668 -17.76 -17.99 13.00
N GLY A 669 -16.92 -18.99 12.72
CA GLY A 669 -16.04 -19.61 13.71
C GLY A 669 -14.85 -18.73 14.12
N ALA A 670 -14.32 -17.93 13.19
CA ALA A 670 -13.21 -17.01 13.45
C ALA A 670 -13.61 -15.77 14.28
N LEU A 671 -14.90 -15.38 14.25
CA LEU A 671 -15.40 -14.17 14.90
C LEU A 671 -15.26 -14.18 16.44
N LEU A 672 -15.20 -15.37 17.05
CA LEU A 672 -15.06 -15.55 18.49
C LEU A 672 -13.59 -15.72 18.95
N LEU A 673 -12.64 -15.90 18.03
CA LEU A 673 -11.23 -16.22 18.33
C LEU A 673 -10.23 -15.09 17.99
N GLU A 674 -10.60 -14.10 17.17
CA GLU A 674 -9.66 -13.06 16.70
C GLU A 674 -9.61 -11.75 17.52
N MET A 675 -10.29 -11.67 18.67
CA MET A 675 -10.10 -10.55 19.62
C MET A 675 -8.87 -10.78 20.51
N GLY A 676 -7.69 -10.85 19.89
CA GLY A 676 -6.41 -11.01 20.59
C GLY A 676 -5.50 -9.79 20.46
N PHE A 677 -4.59 -9.60 21.42
CA PHE A 677 -3.57 -8.52 21.38
C PHE A 677 -2.72 -8.52 20.10
N GLY A 678 -2.60 -9.67 19.41
CA GLY A 678 -1.94 -9.79 18.12
C GLY A 678 -2.64 -9.04 16.97
N SER A 679 -3.98 -9.01 16.93
CA SER A 679 -4.72 -8.24 15.92
C SER A 679 -4.67 -6.74 16.22
N LEU A 680 -4.61 -6.37 17.50
CA LEU A 680 -4.31 -5.00 17.94
C LEU A 680 -2.88 -4.58 17.54
N LEU A 681 -1.86 -5.41 17.74
CA LEU A 681 -0.49 -5.11 17.29
C LEU A 681 -0.38 -4.98 15.77
N GLN A 682 -1.12 -5.81 15.03
CA GLN A 682 -1.18 -5.69 13.56
C GLN A 682 -1.90 -4.43 13.12
N SER A 683 -3.00 -4.04 13.76
CA SER A 683 -3.69 -2.79 13.45
C SER A 683 -2.87 -1.57 13.86
N LEU A 684 -2.14 -1.62 14.98
CA LEU A 684 -1.24 -0.55 15.43
C LEU A 684 0.05 -0.48 14.59
N GLY A 685 0.61 -1.60 14.16
CA GLY A 685 1.74 -1.66 13.23
C GLY A 685 1.35 -1.18 11.83
N ALA A 686 0.14 -1.53 11.37
CA ALA A 686 -0.47 -0.92 10.19
C ALA A 686 -0.69 0.58 10.37
N ASN A 687 -1.14 0.98 11.57
CA ASN A 687 -1.31 2.38 11.93
C ASN A 687 0.01 3.13 12.01
N GLN A 688 1.18 2.54 12.27
CA GLN A 688 2.41 3.33 12.24
C GLN A 688 2.85 3.75 10.85
N ILE A 689 2.77 2.84 9.88
CA ILE A 689 3.05 3.22 8.48
C ILE A 689 1.87 4.04 7.93
N ALA A 690 0.66 3.86 8.47
CA ALA A 690 -0.48 4.73 8.18
C ALA A 690 -0.47 6.07 8.94
N GLU A 691 0.24 6.22 10.06
CA GLU A 691 0.43 7.45 10.85
C GLU A 691 1.56 8.27 10.25
N ALA A 692 2.52 7.60 9.62
CA ALA A 692 3.38 8.22 8.62
C ALA A 692 2.57 8.72 7.39
N ARG A 693 1.28 8.37 7.23
CA ARG A 693 0.41 9.13 6.34
C ARG A 693 0.06 10.44 7.03
N LEU A 694 0.62 11.49 6.47
CA LEU A 694 0.36 12.86 6.88
C LEU A 694 -1.13 13.17 6.84
N GLU A 695 -1.65 13.60 7.98
CA GLU A 695 -3.02 14.08 8.12
C GLU A 695 -3.10 15.51 7.59
N THR A 696 -4.18 15.79 6.87
CA THR A 696 -4.55 17.15 6.46
C THR A 696 -5.40 17.81 7.55
N ALA A 697 -5.62 19.12 7.43
CA ALA A 697 -6.30 19.92 8.44
C ALA A 697 -7.76 19.50 8.73
N LEU A 698 -8.39 18.73 7.83
CA LEU A 698 -9.73 18.20 8.03
C LEU A 698 -9.65 16.82 8.72
N PRO A 699 -10.31 16.64 9.88
CA PRO A 699 -10.28 15.35 10.57
C PRO A 699 -10.91 14.26 9.69
N ASP A 700 -10.21 13.14 9.55
CA ASP A 700 -10.69 11.97 8.82
C ASP A 700 -11.94 11.44 9.55
N ALA A 701 -13.12 11.64 8.96
CA ALA A 701 -14.41 11.28 9.56
C ALA A 701 -14.62 9.76 9.70
N SER A 702 -13.64 8.95 9.29
CA SER A 702 -13.74 7.50 9.16
C SER A 702 -13.03 6.68 10.25
N MET A 703 -12.29 7.31 11.17
CA MET A 703 -11.78 6.60 12.35
C MET A 703 -12.89 6.44 13.39
N PRO A 704 -13.15 5.22 13.91
CA PRO A 704 -13.89 5.10 15.15
C PRO A 704 -13.12 5.89 16.20
N ARG A 705 -13.73 6.95 16.75
CA ARG A 705 -13.08 7.79 17.76
C ARG A 705 -12.63 6.87 18.88
N VAL A 706 -11.31 6.70 19.00
CA VAL A 706 -10.65 5.96 20.08
C VAL A 706 -11.21 6.44 21.42
N ASP A 707 -11.57 7.72 21.51
CA ASP A 707 -12.26 8.35 22.64
C ASP A 707 -13.53 7.62 23.10
N SER A 708 -14.33 7.04 22.19
CA SER A 708 -15.59 6.38 22.56
C SER A 708 -15.36 5.00 23.19
N VAL A 709 -14.42 4.23 22.65
CA VAL A 709 -13.99 2.93 23.18
C VAL A 709 -13.18 3.14 24.45
N LEU A 710 -12.29 4.13 24.47
CA LEU A 710 -11.53 4.52 25.65
C LEU A 710 -12.44 5.05 26.76
N ALA A 711 -13.47 5.84 26.45
CA ALA A 711 -14.46 6.27 27.44
C ALA A 711 -15.36 5.11 27.92
N ALA A 712 -15.68 4.12 27.07
CA ALA A 712 -16.37 2.91 27.50
C ALA A 712 -15.49 2.06 28.43
N LEU A 713 -14.21 1.89 28.08
CA LEU A 713 -13.21 1.20 28.89
C LEU A 713 -12.99 1.92 30.22
N LEU A 714 -12.79 3.24 30.22
CA LEU A 714 -12.66 4.08 31.42
C LEU A 714 -13.91 4.04 32.30
N ARG A 715 -15.12 4.04 31.71
CA ARG A 715 -16.37 3.88 32.47
C ARG A 715 -16.51 2.48 33.08
N PHE A 716 -16.01 1.44 32.40
CA PHE A 716 -15.97 0.09 32.94
C PHE A 716 -14.96 -0.02 34.08
N LEU A 717 -13.78 0.57 33.92
CA LEU A 717 -12.71 0.58 34.93
C LEU A 717 -13.11 1.37 36.18
N ASN A 718 -13.71 2.56 36.03
CA ASN A 718 -14.24 3.36 37.14
C ASN A 718 -15.45 2.70 37.85
N ARG A 719 -16.02 1.63 37.31
CA ARG A 719 -17.06 0.83 37.98
C ARG A 719 -16.49 -0.39 38.72
N MET A 720 -15.21 -0.70 38.51
CA MET A 720 -14.52 -1.82 39.16
C MET A 720 -13.71 -1.39 40.38
N GLU A 721 -13.32 -0.10 40.47
CA GLU A 721 -13.03 0.57 41.74
C GLU A 721 -14.33 0.83 42.51
#